data_AF-A0AAX1EI66-F1
#
_entry.id   AF-A0AAX1EI66-F1
#
_cell.length_a   1.000
_cell.length_b   1.000
_cell.length_c   1.000
_cell.angle_alpha   90.00
_cell.angle_beta   90.00
_cell.angle_gamma   90.00
#
_symmetry.space_group_name_H-M   'P 1'
#
loop_
_entity.id
_entity.type
_entity.pdbx_description
1 polymer ?
#
loop_
_entity_poly.entity_id
_entity_poly.type
_entity_poly.pdbx_seq_one_letter_code
_entity_poly.pdbx_strand_id
1 'polypeptide(L)'
;MSSSLTSDTLKILLLKPLLMKKIAILFICLFLFSTITHSCDLDRTIRFAGNDWDSNSFSTEVARYILETGYGCKTESIRGTSVPLLNALVRGDVDINMELWKANNIQIWNKMLKTGRVTETKGVSIDRATQNFYIPRFIVYGDPKQNIKPLAPKLRSVVDMKKYHQLFSDPADPNKGRFYNCKIGWDCETMNSKKLAAYGLLDYYNNFRTGSGEALRSEIISALQRRKPLFFYYWRPTYLMGKYGNQMLELKEPPYNTKDWNRLVNSKTGKGLKGVAYPSLTIHIAANVKFLDKAPNIAKFLNLFYMSTEFVNEGLVYMNDHQDLRGRKAAIAFLKNNPEIWQSWIPEANAKRVHEALSADHSLDKQKTASFLLKLSGISAIIILTALAYLIGQRRWSKHRLIVFILPIITLITLVSLYILYSRPLFYNATPAHSFIPFRSFIDEFVNELVIHYADFLRHSISYPILYIVGVFERFLVNQLSWLFLTALFTALAFHASRKIGLTLFVLIGNLIIWGMQLWVPGVQTLILIFIAIILTASLGLPLGILAGLNQTIYRTLSPILDVMQTMPSFVYLIPVVMLFGLGTFSGVVATAMYAMPPLIRLTALGIRQVDRETLEAAKAFGTHRKQILTKVQLPLALPSIMVGINQAIMMALAMVVIASMIGVKGLGQQVLFGLQ
;
A
#
# COMPACT_ATOMS: atom_id res chain seq x y z
N MET A 1 -5.58 77.92 -19.34
CA MET A 1 -6.99 78.19 -19.67
C MET A 1 -7.39 77.35 -20.87
N SER A 2 -8.47 76.59 -20.71
CA SER A 2 -9.47 76.19 -21.73
C SER A 2 -9.03 75.72 -23.13
N SER A 3 -9.47 74.48 -23.42
CA SER A 3 -10.16 74.04 -24.65
C SER A 3 -9.45 74.10 -26.01
N SER A 4 -9.20 72.93 -26.60
CA SER A 4 -9.93 72.46 -27.79
C SER A 4 -9.50 71.03 -28.19
N LEU A 5 -10.48 70.11 -28.17
CA LEU A 5 -10.44 68.87 -28.95
C LEU A 5 -10.45 69.22 -30.45
N THR A 6 -9.80 68.39 -31.27
CA THR A 6 -10.31 67.78 -32.53
C THR A 6 -9.13 67.23 -33.34
N SER A 7 -8.95 65.91 -33.50
CA SER A 7 -9.26 65.27 -34.81
C SER A 7 -9.18 63.72 -34.78
N ASP A 8 -8.59 63.09 -33.78
CA ASP A 8 -8.19 61.67 -33.90
C ASP A 8 -9.12 60.64 -33.25
N THR A 9 -10.12 61.08 -32.47
CA THR A 9 -11.03 60.16 -31.77
C THR A 9 -12.23 59.69 -32.61
N LEU A 10 -12.49 60.27 -33.78
CA LEU A 10 -13.66 59.90 -34.60
C LEU A 10 -13.39 58.82 -35.66
N LYS A 11 -12.13 58.51 -36.00
CA LYS A 11 -11.80 57.45 -36.98
C LYS A 11 -11.67 56.05 -36.38
N ILE A 12 -11.59 55.91 -35.06
CA ILE A 12 -11.43 54.60 -34.39
C ILE A 12 -12.79 53.91 -34.11
N LEU A 13 -13.92 54.63 -34.22
CA LEU A 13 -15.23 54.08 -33.88
C LEU A 13 -15.94 53.32 -35.02
N LEU A 14 -15.49 53.43 -36.28
CA LEU A 14 -16.17 52.85 -37.44
C LEU A 14 -15.64 51.46 -37.89
N LEU A 15 -14.59 50.92 -37.25
CA LEU A 15 -13.98 49.64 -37.65
C LEU A 15 -14.42 48.43 -36.80
N LYS A 16 -15.23 48.63 -35.75
CA LYS A 16 -15.64 47.55 -34.83
C LYS A 16 -16.60 46.47 -35.40
N PRO A 17 -17.56 46.74 -36.32
CA PRO A 17 -18.53 45.71 -36.70
C PRO A 17 -17.99 44.68 -37.72
N LEU A 18 -16.98 45.04 -38.52
CA LEU A 18 -16.35 44.13 -39.50
C LEU A 18 -15.33 43.17 -38.86
N LEU A 19 -14.59 43.65 -37.86
CA LEU A 19 -13.65 42.82 -37.11
C LEU A 19 -14.39 41.83 -36.19
N MET A 20 -15.48 42.25 -35.56
CA MET A 20 -16.30 41.37 -34.71
C MET A 20 -17.06 40.30 -35.51
N LYS A 21 -17.50 40.57 -36.75
CA LYS A 21 -18.07 39.54 -37.64
C LYS A 21 -17.04 38.50 -38.07
N LYS A 22 -15.80 38.89 -38.37
CA LYS A 22 -14.72 37.95 -38.71
C LYS A 22 -14.28 37.12 -37.51
N ILE A 23 -14.25 37.71 -36.31
CA ILE A 23 -13.96 36.99 -35.05
C ILE A 23 -15.11 36.04 -34.68
N ALA A 24 -16.38 36.44 -34.88
CA ALA A 24 -17.53 35.57 -34.65
C ALA A 24 -17.59 34.39 -35.64
N ILE A 25 -17.24 34.59 -36.91
CA ILE A 25 -17.14 33.50 -37.89
C ILE A 25 -15.95 32.59 -37.59
N LEU A 26 -14.83 33.14 -37.08
CA LEU A 26 -13.70 32.33 -36.60
C LEU A 26 -14.09 31.51 -35.35
N PHE A 27 -14.87 32.08 -34.43
CA PHE A 27 -15.41 31.37 -33.26
C PHE A 27 -16.46 30.32 -33.62
N ILE A 28 -17.30 30.55 -34.63
CA ILE A 28 -18.30 29.59 -35.11
C ILE A 28 -17.64 28.45 -35.91
N CYS A 29 -16.57 28.73 -36.67
CA CYS A 29 -15.76 27.69 -37.31
C CYS A 29 -14.91 26.89 -36.31
N LEU A 30 -14.48 27.50 -35.20
CA LEU A 30 -13.82 26.79 -34.10
C LEU A 30 -14.78 25.91 -33.25
N PHE A 31 -16.09 26.09 -33.39
CA PHE A 31 -17.10 25.24 -32.74
C PHE A 31 -17.63 24.09 -33.63
N LEU A 32 -17.14 23.98 -34.87
CA LEU A 32 -17.50 22.89 -35.80
C LEU A 32 -16.41 21.81 -35.97
N PHE A 33 -15.30 21.89 -35.21
CA PHE A 33 -14.51 20.70 -34.94
C PHE A 33 -15.16 19.93 -33.79
N SER A 34 -16.25 19.22 -34.11
CA SER A 34 -16.56 17.99 -33.40
C SER A 34 -15.43 17.01 -33.69
N THR A 35 -14.35 17.10 -32.91
CA THR A 35 -13.48 15.94 -32.72
C THR A 35 -14.41 14.86 -32.20
N ILE A 36 -14.50 13.76 -32.95
CA ILE A 36 -15.19 12.55 -32.52
C ILE A 36 -14.68 12.28 -31.11
N THR A 37 -15.50 12.47 -30.08
CA THR A 37 -15.14 12.11 -28.72
C THR A 37 -14.94 10.61 -28.71
N HIS A 38 -13.68 10.21 -28.60
CA HIS A 38 -13.27 8.81 -28.56
C HIS A 38 -13.74 8.23 -27.23
N SER A 39 -14.94 7.66 -27.23
CA SER A 39 -15.55 7.13 -26.02
C SER A 39 -14.99 5.74 -25.73
N CYS A 40 -14.36 5.63 -24.57
CA CYS A 40 -14.17 4.36 -23.89
C CYS A 40 -15.52 3.64 -23.78
N ASP A 41 -15.53 2.30 -23.75
CA ASP A 41 -16.77 1.52 -23.54
C ASP A 41 -17.49 1.89 -22.21
N LEU A 42 -16.82 2.62 -21.31
CA LEU A 42 -17.31 2.98 -19.99
C LEU A 42 -17.10 4.48 -19.68
N ASP A 43 -18.15 5.11 -19.16
CA ASP A 43 -18.13 6.49 -18.64
C ASP A 43 -17.58 6.61 -17.21
N ARG A 44 -16.94 5.56 -16.69
CA ARG A 44 -16.32 5.54 -15.34
C ARG A 44 -14.89 5.03 -15.39
N THR A 45 -14.12 5.35 -14.36
CA THR A 45 -12.76 4.84 -14.19
C THR A 45 -12.75 3.31 -14.10
N ILE A 46 -11.87 2.68 -14.87
CA ILE A 46 -11.55 1.24 -14.82
C ILE A 46 -10.56 1.00 -13.68
N ARG A 47 -10.87 0.06 -12.79
CA ARG A 47 -10.08 -0.22 -11.59
C ARG A 47 -9.30 -1.51 -11.73
N PHE A 48 -7.98 -1.40 -11.68
CA PHE A 48 -7.06 -2.53 -11.69
C PHE A 48 -6.70 -2.96 -10.26
N ALA A 49 -6.57 -4.26 -10.04
CA ALA A 49 -5.92 -4.82 -8.87
C ALA A 49 -4.39 -4.69 -9.02
N GLY A 50 -3.79 -3.83 -8.20
CA GLY A 50 -2.34 -3.70 -8.06
C GLY A 50 -1.83 -4.64 -6.97
N ASN A 51 -1.51 -5.89 -7.32
CA ASN A 51 -0.92 -6.81 -6.38
C ASN A 51 0.45 -6.30 -5.88
N ASP A 52 0.91 -6.80 -4.74
CA ASP A 52 2.09 -6.30 -4.01
C ASP A 52 3.45 -6.73 -4.59
N TRP A 53 3.49 -7.15 -5.86
CA TRP A 53 4.71 -7.59 -6.55
C TRP A 53 4.88 -6.92 -7.92
N ASP A 54 6.14 -6.76 -8.33
CA ASP A 54 6.51 -5.87 -9.44
C ASP A 54 6.00 -6.34 -10.80
N SER A 55 5.92 -7.66 -11.08
CA SER A 55 5.43 -8.16 -12.37
C SER A 55 4.01 -7.70 -12.63
N ASN A 56 3.14 -7.76 -11.61
CA ASN A 56 1.78 -7.29 -11.74
C ASN A 56 1.71 -5.77 -11.96
N SER A 57 2.59 -5.00 -11.31
CA SER A 57 2.68 -3.56 -11.54
C SER A 57 3.04 -3.27 -13.00
N PHE A 58 4.05 -3.96 -13.55
CA PHE A 58 4.44 -3.83 -14.95
C PHE A 58 3.31 -4.22 -15.91
N SER A 59 2.76 -5.43 -15.78
CA SER A 59 1.66 -5.93 -16.60
C SER A 59 0.43 -5.01 -16.58
N THR A 60 0.13 -4.46 -15.39
CA THR A 60 -0.96 -3.49 -15.20
C THR A 60 -0.67 -2.18 -15.91
N GLU A 61 0.54 -1.62 -15.81
CA GLU A 61 0.85 -0.35 -16.49
C GLU A 61 0.90 -0.48 -18.02
N VAL A 62 1.30 -1.64 -18.57
CA VAL A 62 1.20 -1.92 -20.02
C VAL A 62 -0.26 -1.84 -20.46
N ALA A 63 -1.16 -2.56 -19.76
CA ALA A 63 -2.58 -2.56 -20.10
C ALA A 63 -3.22 -1.18 -19.91
N ARG A 64 -2.89 -0.48 -18.81
CA ARG A 64 -3.39 0.86 -18.53
C ARG A 64 -2.95 1.87 -19.58
N TYR A 65 -1.69 1.87 -20.01
CA TYR A 65 -1.20 2.77 -21.05
C TYR A 65 -1.99 2.59 -22.35
N ILE A 66 -2.20 1.33 -22.78
CA ILE A 66 -2.99 1.02 -23.97
C ILE A 66 -4.44 1.48 -23.83
N LEU A 67 -5.08 1.26 -22.67
CA LEU A 67 -6.47 1.68 -22.46
C LEU A 67 -6.62 3.20 -22.40
N GLU A 68 -5.68 3.91 -21.77
CA GLU A 68 -5.70 5.37 -21.64
C GLU A 68 -5.46 6.05 -22.99
N THR A 69 -4.46 5.59 -23.75
CA THR A 69 -4.03 6.24 -24.99
C THR A 69 -4.75 5.69 -26.22
N GLY A 70 -4.96 4.37 -26.28
CA GLY A 70 -5.59 3.68 -27.40
C GLY A 70 -7.13 3.71 -27.36
N TYR A 71 -7.73 3.62 -26.17
CA TYR A 71 -9.19 3.56 -25.98
C TYR A 71 -9.79 4.82 -25.32
N GLY A 72 -8.96 5.77 -24.86
CA GLY A 72 -9.44 6.99 -24.20
C GLY A 72 -10.04 6.75 -22.80
N CYS A 73 -9.76 5.61 -22.18
CA CYS A 73 -10.33 5.22 -20.90
C CYS A 73 -9.61 5.90 -19.72
N LYS A 74 -10.36 6.21 -18.66
CA LYS A 74 -9.75 6.58 -17.36
C LYS A 74 -9.42 5.31 -16.58
N THR A 75 -8.21 5.18 -16.05
CA THR A 75 -7.82 4.00 -15.27
C THR A 75 -7.18 4.35 -13.93
N GLU A 76 -7.38 3.49 -12.93
CA GLU A 76 -6.70 3.57 -11.63
C GLU A 76 -6.26 2.17 -11.18
N SER A 77 -5.18 2.08 -10.40
CA SER A 77 -4.72 0.82 -9.79
C SER A 77 -4.83 0.91 -8.27
N ILE A 78 -5.52 -0.06 -7.66
CA ILE A 78 -5.73 -0.15 -6.22
C ILE A 78 -4.79 -1.20 -5.66
N ARG A 79 -3.84 -0.78 -4.82
CA ARG A 79 -2.86 -1.69 -4.24
C ARG A 79 -3.45 -2.55 -3.11
N GLY A 80 -3.04 -3.80 -3.02
CA GLY A 80 -3.50 -4.71 -1.97
C GLY A 80 -2.87 -6.10 -2.08
N THR A 81 -3.19 -6.96 -1.12
CA THR A 81 -2.80 -8.37 -1.15
C THR A 81 -3.83 -9.20 -1.91
N SER A 82 -3.43 -10.40 -2.38
CA SER A 82 -4.22 -11.21 -3.31
C SER A 82 -5.65 -11.49 -2.86
N VAL A 83 -5.87 -11.92 -1.61
CA VAL A 83 -7.20 -12.34 -1.13
C VAL A 83 -8.19 -11.15 -1.05
N PRO A 84 -7.85 -10.01 -0.44
CA PRO A 84 -8.68 -8.81 -0.49
C PRO A 84 -9.01 -8.34 -1.92
N LEU A 85 -8.03 -8.34 -2.82
CA LEU A 85 -8.21 -7.90 -4.21
C LEU A 85 -9.09 -8.87 -5.02
N LEU A 86 -8.97 -10.18 -4.81
CA LEU A 86 -9.87 -11.16 -5.43
C LEU A 86 -11.31 -11.04 -4.92
N ASN A 87 -11.50 -10.80 -3.62
CA ASN A 87 -12.83 -10.51 -3.09
C ASN A 87 -13.38 -9.17 -3.63
N ALA A 88 -12.53 -8.15 -3.79
CA ALA A 88 -12.89 -6.88 -4.43
C ALA A 88 -13.32 -7.08 -5.90
N LEU A 89 -12.65 -7.97 -6.62
CA LEU A 89 -13.00 -8.37 -7.98
C LEU A 89 -14.38 -9.02 -8.07
N VAL A 90 -14.70 -9.93 -7.15
CA VAL A 90 -16.04 -10.57 -7.05
C VAL A 90 -17.15 -9.56 -6.80
N ARG A 91 -16.85 -8.51 -6.02
CA ARG A 91 -17.82 -7.45 -5.72
C ARG A 91 -17.94 -6.39 -6.82
N GLY A 92 -16.94 -6.28 -7.70
CA GLY A 92 -16.86 -5.22 -8.71
C GLY A 92 -16.28 -3.91 -8.17
N ASP A 93 -15.62 -3.94 -7.00
CA ASP A 93 -14.83 -2.82 -6.48
C ASP A 93 -13.53 -2.65 -7.30
N VAL A 94 -13.05 -3.76 -7.85
CA VAL A 94 -11.98 -3.85 -8.85
C VAL A 94 -12.57 -4.53 -10.09
N ASP A 95 -12.18 -4.07 -11.27
CA ASP A 95 -12.67 -4.58 -12.55
C ASP A 95 -11.77 -5.69 -13.13
N ILE A 96 -10.44 -5.49 -13.03
CA ILE A 96 -9.44 -6.34 -13.70
C ILE A 96 -8.29 -6.65 -12.73
N ASN A 97 -7.84 -7.90 -12.70
CA ASN A 97 -6.57 -8.32 -12.12
C ASN A 97 -5.70 -8.95 -13.21
N MET A 98 -4.60 -8.28 -13.55
CA MET A 98 -3.74 -8.71 -14.67
C MET A 98 -2.96 -9.99 -14.39
N GLU A 99 -2.82 -10.43 -13.14
CA GLU A 99 -2.08 -11.64 -12.80
C GLU A 99 -2.81 -12.52 -11.78
N LEU A 100 -3.59 -13.49 -12.27
CA LEU A 100 -4.18 -14.54 -11.45
C LEU A 100 -3.24 -15.74 -11.33
N TRP A 101 -2.60 -15.87 -10.16
CA TRP A 101 -1.83 -17.05 -9.77
C TRP A 101 -2.77 -18.16 -9.25
N LYS A 102 -3.44 -18.84 -10.18
CA LYS A 102 -4.50 -19.83 -9.90
C LYS A 102 -4.03 -21.00 -9.02
N ALA A 103 -2.82 -21.50 -9.22
CA ALA A 103 -2.31 -22.63 -8.45
C ALA A 103 -2.15 -22.33 -6.94
N ASN A 104 -1.88 -21.07 -6.60
CA ASN A 104 -1.79 -20.63 -5.21
C ASN A 104 -3.19 -20.45 -4.59
N ASN A 105 -4.17 -20.04 -5.40
CA ASN A 105 -5.52 -19.67 -4.95
C ASN A 105 -6.61 -20.68 -5.37
N ILE A 106 -6.27 -21.91 -5.77
CA ILE A 106 -7.20 -22.76 -6.55
C ILE A 106 -8.53 -23.03 -5.82
N GLN A 107 -8.49 -23.24 -4.50
CA GLN A 107 -9.69 -23.48 -3.71
C GLN A 107 -10.58 -22.23 -3.62
N ILE A 108 -9.97 -21.07 -3.36
CA ILE A 108 -10.65 -19.78 -3.25
C ILE A 108 -11.21 -19.37 -4.60
N TRP A 109 -10.40 -19.45 -5.66
CA TRP A 109 -10.78 -19.10 -7.01
C TRP A 109 -11.91 -19.99 -7.55
N ASN A 110 -11.85 -21.31 -7.32
CA ASN A 110 -12.95 -22.20 -7.71
C ASN A 110 -14.26 -21.87 -6.96
N LYS A 111 -14.19 -21.46 -5.69
CA LYS A 111 -15.37 -20.97 -4.95
C LYS A 111 -15.90 -19.67 -5.56
N MET A 112 -15.02 -18.76 -5.98
CA MET A 112 -15.40 -17.49 -6.61
C MET A 112 -16.00 -17.68 -8.01
N LEU A 113 -15.45 -18.59 -8.83
CA LEU A 113 -16.00 -18.92 -10.15
C LEU A 113 -17.45 -19.41 -10.05
N LYS A 114 -17.78 -20.21 -9.02
CA LYS A 114 -19.15 -20.68 -8.77
C LYS A 114 -20.15 -19.55 -8.48
N THR A 115 -19.69 -18.36 -8.09
CA THR A 115 -20.59 -17.20 -7.89
C THR A 115 -21.12 -16.63 -9.20
N GLY A 116 -20.51 -16.96 -10.35
CA GLY A 116 -20.82 -16.38 -11.66
C GLY A 116 -20.47 -14.88 -11.79
N ARG A 117 -19.83 -14.27 -10.78
CA ARG A 117 -19.51 -12.83 -10.77
C ARG A 117 -18.12 -12.52 -11.32
N VAL A 118 -17.25 -13.51 -11.42
CA VAL A 118 -15.88 -13.38 -11.94
C VAL A 118 -15.60 -14.45 -12.96
N THR A 119 -14.70 -14.14 -13.90
CA THR A 119 -14.17 -15.08 -14.87
C THR A 119 -12.67 -14.83 -15.06
N GLU A 120 -11.99 -15.79 -15.64
CA GLU A 120 -10.65 -15.62 -16.21
C GLU A 120 -10.75 -15.40 -17.73
N THR A 121 -9.76 -14.73 -18.32
CA THR A 121 -9.65 -14.58 -19.77
C THR A 121 -9.35 -15.93 -20.43
N LYS A 122 -9.79 -16.10 -21.68
CA LYS A 122 -9.55 -17.35 -22.43
C LYS A 122 -8.09 -17.51 -22.86
N GLY A 123 -7.37 -16.39 -22.99
CA GLY A 123 -5.95 -16.35 -23.31
C GLY A 123 -5.04 -16.58 -22.11
N VAL A 124 -3.79 -16.94 -22.40
CA VAL A 124 -2.69 -16.91 -21.42
C VAL A 124 -2.16 -15.49 -21.38
N SER A 125 -2.10 -14.87 -20.20
CA SER A 125 -1.54 -13.54 -20.05
C SER A 125 -0.03 -13.57 -19.89
N ILE A 126 0.49 -14.54 -19.12
CA ILE A 126 1.93 -14.79 -19.00
C ILE A 126 2.20 -16.28 -19.12
N ASP A 127 3.04 -16.64 -20.08
CA ASP A 127 3.43 -18.02 -20.32
C ASP A 127 4.56 -18.46 -19.38
N ARG A 128 4.68 -19.77 -19.17
CA ARG A 128 5.86 -20.41 -18.58
C ARG A 128 6.32 -19.81 -17.24
N ALA A 129 5.40 -19.35 -16.41
CA ALA A 129 5.72 -19.01 -15.04
C ALA A 129 6.12 -20.29 -14.30
N THR A 130 7.27 -20.27 -13.63
CA THR A 130 7.82 -21.42 -12.92
C THR A 130 8.11 -21.07 -11.47
N GLN A 131 8.01 -22.08 -10.62
CA GLN A 131 8.38 -22.04 -9.22
C GLN A 131 9.30 -23.24 -8.99
N ASN A 132 10.51 -23.05 -8.49
CA ASN A 132 11.43 -24.17 -8.29
C ASN A 132 12.47 -23.89 -7.20
N PHE A 133 13.26 -24.90 -6.88
CA PHE A 133 14.44 -24.82 -6.04
C PHE A 133 15.68 -24.61 -6.88
N TYR A 134 16.52 -23.70 -6.43
CA TYR A 134 17.69 -23.22 -7.14
C TYR A 134 18.94 -23.30 -6.26
N ILE A 135 20.08 -23.42 -6.94
CA ILE A 135 21.41 -23.21 -6.38
C ILE A 135 22.21 -22.30 -7.32
N PRO A 136 23.22 -21.56 -6.83
CA PRO A 136 24.16 -20.86 -7.70
C PRO A 136 24.88 -21.82 -8.66
N ARG A 137 24.93 -21.46 -9.94
CA ARG A 137 25.50 -22.27 -11.02
C ARG A 137 27.00 -22.57 -10.82
N PHE A 138 27.74 -21.65 -10.18
CA PHE A 138 29.17 -21.83 -9.91
C PHE A 138 29.46 -23.03 -8.98
N ILE A 139 28.51 -23.46 -8.15
CA ILE A 139 28.69 -24.64 -7.29
C ILE A 139 28.98 -25.88 -8.14
N VAL A 140 28.32 -25.96 -9.29
CA VAL A 140 28.38 -27.11 -10.17
C VAL A 140 29.47 -26.97 -11.23
N TYR A 141 29.60 -25.79 -11.82
CA TYR A 141 30.46 -25.55 -12.99
C TYR A 141 31.75 -24.79 -12.64
N GLY A 142 31.90 -24.33 -11.41
CA GLY A 142 32.96 -23.39 -11.02
C GLY A 142 32.70 -21.97 -11.52
N ASP A 143 33.60 -21.05 -11.19
CA ASP A 143 33.68 -19.73 -11.79
C ASP A 143 35.13 -19.43 -12.18
N PRO A 144 35.52 -19.65 -13.46
CA PRO A 144 36.85 -19.36 -13.95
C PRO A 144 37.27 -17.90 -13.75
N LYS A 145 36.33 -16.94 -13.80
CA LYS A 145 36.63 -15.52 -13.65
C LYS A 145 37.12 -15.15 -12.25
N GLN A 146 36.76 -15.95 -11.25
CA GLN A 146 37.19 -15.79 -9.86
C GLN A 146 38.06 -16.95 -9.37
N ASN A 147 38.56 -17.78 -10.30
CA ASN A 147 39.38 -18.96 -10.01
C ASN A 147 38.72 -19.97 -9.03
N ILE A 148 37.39 -20.10 -9.08
CA ILE A 148 36.63 -21.02 -8.24
C ILE A 148 36.43 -22.34 -8.97
N LYS A 149 36.92 -23.44 -8.39
CA LYS A 149 36.69 -24.79 -8.90
C LYS A 149 35.26 -25.26 -8.58
N PRO A 150 34.66 -26.16 -9.39
CA PRO A 150 33.41 -26.82 -9.06
C PRO A 150 33.41 -27.44 -7.65
N LEU A 151 32.43 -27.06 -6.82
CA LEU A 151 32.29 -27.56 -5.44
C LEU A 151 31.48 -28.86 -5.38
N ALA A 152 30.46 -28.99 -6.23
CA ALA A 152 29.60 -30.18 -6.34
C ALA A 152 29.24 -30.46 -7.81
N PRO A 153 30.17 -31.01 -8.62
CA PRO A 153 29.98 -31.19 -10.07
C PRO A 153 28.77 -32.06 -10.46
N LYS A 154 28.38 -32.99 -9.59
CA LYS A 154 27.29 -33.97 -9.82
C LYS A 154 25.92 -33.52 -9.29
N LEU A 155 25.84 -32.39 -8.58
CA LEU A 155 24.60 -31.90 -7.99
C LEU A 155 23.65 -31.36 -9.08
N ARG A 156 22.56 -32.07 -9.38
CA ARG A 156 21.54 -31.64 -10.36
C ARG A 156 20.11 -31.80 -9.89
N SER A 157 19.84 -32.59 -8.86
CA SER A 157 18.49 -32.88 -8.38
C SER A 157 18.30 -32.51 -6.91
N VAL A 158 17.04 -32.26 -6.52
CA VAL A 158 16.64 -32.08 -5.12
C VAL A 158 16.97 -33.33 -4.28
N VAL A 159 16.99 -34.52 -4.89
CA VAL A 159 17.38 -35.76 -4.21
C VAL A 159 18.86 -35.76 -3.81
N ASP A 160 19.72 -35.15 -4.64
CA ASP A 160 21.16 -35.07 -4.39
C ASP A 160 21.49 -34.18 -3.19
N MET A 161 20.60 -33.24 -2.83
CA MET A 161 20.82 -32.28 -1.74
C MET A 161 21.13 -32.97 -0.40
N LYS A 162 20.59 -34.17 -0.15
CA LYS A 162 20.91 -34.97 1.05
C LYS A 162 22.41 -35.23 1.20
N LYS A 163 23.13 -35.41 0.07
CA LYS A 163 24.57 -35.70 0.06
C LYS A 163 25.44 -34.46 0.26
N TYR A 164 24.91 -33.28 -0.09
CA TYR A 164 25.67 -32.03 -0.14
C TYR A 164 25.25 -31.02 0.93
N HIS A 165 24.51 -31.44 1.96
CA HIS A 165 23.95 -30.52 2.97
C HIS A 165 25.00 -29.67 3.70
N GLN A 166 26.19 -30.23 3.94
CA GLN A 166 27.30 -29.51 4.58
C GLN A 166 27.79 -28.30 3.76
N LEU A 167 27.67 -28.35 2.43
CA LEU A 167 28.05 -27.23 1.56
C LEU A 167 27.17 -25.99 1.80
N PHE A 168 25.96 -26.19 2.30
CA PHE A 168 24.96 -25.16 2.53
C PHE A 168 24.75 -24.91 4.04
N SER A 169 25.78 -25.12 4.86
CA SER A 169 25.69 -25.09 6.34
C SER A 169 24.88 -23.91 6.89
N ASP A 170 24.02 -24.21 7.87
CA ASP A 170 23.24 -23.23 8.61
C ASP A 170 24.09 -22.63 9.75
N PRO A 171 24.33 -21.30 9.78
CA PRO A 171 25.05 -20.65 10.88
C PRO A 171 24.45 -20.87 12.28
N ALA A 172 23.15 -21.19 12.37
CA ALA A 172 22.46 -21.44 13.63
C ALA A 172 22.46 -22.93 14.03
N ASP A 173 22.79 -23.84 13.10
CA ASP A 173 22.85 -25.29 13.33
C ASP A 173 23.87 -25.90 12.36
N PRO A 174 25.15 -25.97 12.77
CA PRO A 174 26.24 -26.38 11.89
C PRO A 174 26.09 -27.80 11.30
N ASN A 175 25.29 -28.65 11.94
CA ASN A 175 25.08 -30.05 11.50
C ASN A 175 24.11 -30.15 10.32
N LYS A 176 23.33 -29.10 10.05
CA LYS A 176 22.36 -29.04 8.95
C LYS A 176 22.72 -27.96 7.95
N GLY A 177 22.26 -28.14 6.72
CA GLY A 177 22.23 -27.07 5.73
C GLY A 177 21.07 -26.10 5.99
N ARG A 178 21.07 -24.95 5.33
CA ARG A 178 19.97 -23.99 5.34
C ARG A 178 19.28 -23.97 3.98
N PHE A 179 17.96 -24.16 3.97
CA PHE A 179 17.11 -23.87 2.83
C PHE A 179 16.41 -22.53 3.05
N TYR A 180 16.52 -21.62 2.09
CA TYR A 180 15.84 -20.32 2.12
C TYR A 180 14.49 -20.43 1.41
N ASN A 181 13.44 -20.40 2.21
CA ASN A 181 12.06 -20.52 1.78
C ASN A 181 11.44 -19.14 1.49
N CYS A 182 10.25 -19.18 0.89
CA CYS A 182 9.35 -18.07 0.67
C CYS A 182 8.86 -17.42 1.99
N LYS A 183 8.45 -16.15 1.91
CA LYS A 183 7.98 -15.33 3.03
C LYS A 183 6.75 -15.96 3.71
N ILE A 184 6.64 -15.78 5.03
CA ILE A 184 5.44 -16.18 5.80
C ILE A 184 4.19 -15.45 5.28
N GLY A 185 3.11 -16.20 5.09
CA GLY A 185 1.83 -15.70 4.59
C GLY A 185 1.65 -15.80 3.08
N TRP A 186 2.68 -16.26 2.35
CA TRP A 186 2.56 -16.66 0.94
C TRP A 186 2.37 -18.18 0.85
N ASP A 187 1.56 -18.63 -0.11
CA ASP A 187 1.24 -20.06 -0.25
C ASP A 187 2.48 -20.93 -0.58
N CYS A 188 3.47 -20.35 -1.25
CA CYS A 188 4.73 -21.04 -1.52
C CYS A 188 5.47 -21.49 -0.25
N GLU A 189 5.34 -20.76 0.87
CA GLU A 189 6.03 -21.13 2.12
C GLU A 189 5.51 -22.46 2.65
N THR A 190 4.18 -22.60 2.72
CA THR A 190 3.54 -23.82 3.20
C THR A 190 3.75 -24.97 2.23
N MET A 191 3.69 -24.71 0.92
CA MET A 191 3.94 -25.73 -0.10
C MET A 191 5.38 -26.24 -0.05
N ASN A 192 6.37 -25.35 -0.01
CA ASN A 192 7.78 -25.72 0.11
C ASN A 192 8.07 -26.50 1.39
N SER A 193 7.45 -26.12 2.51
CA SER A 193 7.57 -26.86 3.77
C SER A 193 7.10 -28.31 3.63
N LYS A 194 5.97 -28.53 2.96
CA LYS A 194 5.45 -29.88 2.66
C LYS A 194 6.34 -30.63 1.67
N LYS A 195 6.87 -29.96 0.65
CA LYS A 195 7.80 -30.54 -0.33
C LYS A 195 9.12 -30.97 0.32
N LEU A 196 9.71 -30.15 1.19
CA LEU A 196 10.90 -30.52 1.95
C LEU A 196 10.69 -31.77 2.80
N ALA A 197 9.52 -31.88 3.45
CA ALA A 197 9.16 -33.08 4.20
C ALA A 197 9.00 -34.31 3.29
N ALA A 198 8.33 -34.16 2.15
CA ALA A 198 8.11 -35.21 1.16
C ALA A 198 9.42 -35.69 0.50
N TYR A 199 10.39 -34.79 0.31
CA TYR A 199 11.73 -35.13 -0.16
C TYR A 199 12.63 -35.72 0.93
N GLY A 200 12.20 -35.68 2.20
CA GLY A 200 13.02 -36.09 3.35
C GLY A 200 14.24 -35.19 3.54
N LEU A 201 14.10 -33.89 3.25
CA LEU A 201 15.18 -32.91 3.40
C LEU A 201 15.19 -32.23 4.77
N LEU A 202 14.11 -32.32 5.55
CA LEU A 202 14.03 -31.71 6.90
C LEU A 202 15.04 -32.33 7.90
N ASP A 203 15.52 -33.55 7.62
CA ASP A 203 16.56 -34.19 8.42
C ASP A 203 17.95 -33.59 8.15
N TYR A 204 18.16 -32.98 6.98
CA TYR A 204 19.44 -32.45 6.52
C TYR A 204 19.48 -30.92 6.43
N TYR A 205 18.31 -30.27 6.31
CA TYR A 205 18.19 -28.83 6.10
C TYR A 205 17.20 -28.20 7.07
N ASN A 206 17.59 -27.05 7.59
CA ASN A 206 16.68 -26.14 8.29
C ASN A 206 15.91 -25.29 7.29
N ASN A 207 14.60 -25.24 7.49
CA ASN A 207 13.67 -24.49 6.67
C ASN A 207 13.61 -23.04 7.18
N PHE A 208 14.46 -22.17 6.62
CA PHE A 208 14.60 -20.79 7.02
C PHE A 208 13.65 -19.88 6.23
N ARG A 209 13.00 -18.94 6.92
CA ARG A 209 12.04 -18.00 6.33
C ARG A 209 12.60 -16.60 6.40
N THR A 210 12.60 -15.91 5.27
CA THR A 210 12.97 -14.49 5.24
C THR A 210 11.78 -13.65 5.70
N GLY A 211 12.06 -12.53 6.38
CA GLY A 211 11.00 -11.62 6.85
C GLY A 211 10.22 -10.95 5.71
N SER A 212 10.80 -10.88 4.51
CA SER A 212 10.17 -10.33 3.29
C SER A 212 10.70 -11.00 2.02
N GLY A 213 9.99 -10.83 0.90
CA GLY A 213 10.46 -11.23 -0.43
C GLY A 213 11.73 -10.46 -0.84
N GLU A 214 11.83 -9.18 -0.47
CA GLU A 214 13.03 -8.36 -0.70
C GLU A 214 14.24 -8.87 0.08
N ALA A 215 14.05 -9.35 1.30
CA ALA A 215 15.13 -9.95 2.08
C ALA A 215 15.63 -11.25 1.42
N LEU A 216 14.73 -12.08 0.87
CA LEU A 216 15.10 -13.27 0.10
C LEU A 216 15.89 -12.90 -1.16
N ARG A 217 15.38 -11.94 -1.93
CA ARG A 217 16.04 -11.44 -3.14
C ARG A 217 17.45 -10.93 -2.83
N SER A 218 17.59 -10.14 -1.78
CA SER A 218 18.86 -9.52 -1.38
C SER A 218 19.88 -10.56 -0.93
N GLU A 219 19.46 -11.58 -0.18
CA GLU A 219 20.33 -12.69 0.22
C GLU A 219 20.83 -13.47 -1.01
N ILE A 220 19.94 -13.75 -1.98
CA ILE A 220 20.32 -14.46 -3.21
C ILE A 220 21.32 -13.62 -4.03
N ILE A 221 21.05 -12.33 -4.22
CA ILE A 221 21.97 -11.43 -4.94
C ILE A 221 23.34 -11.40 -4.24
N SER A 222 23.35 -11.22 -2.91
CA SER A 222 24.58 -11.22 -2.12
C SER A 222 25.35 -12.53 -2.26
N ALA A 223 24.65 -13.67 -2.21
CA ALA A 223 25.28 -14.98 -2.37
C ALA A 223 25.86 -15.19 -3.78
N LEU A 224 25.15 -14.75 -4.83
CA LEU A 224 25.66 -14.80 -6.20
C LEU A 224 26.90 -13.92 -6.37
N GLN A 225 26.88 -12.69 -5.88
CA GLN A 225 28.02 -11.77 -5.97
C GLN A 225 29.25 -12.24 -5.19
N ARG A 226 29.03 -12.77 -3.98
CA ARG A 226 30.10 -13.26 -3.09
C ARG A 226 30.51 -14.71 -3.35
N ARG A 227 29.89 -15.38 -4.34
CA ARG A 227 30.08 -16.81 -4.63
C ARG A 227 29.92 -17.69 -3.39
N LYS A 228 28.91 -17.36 -2.58
CA LYS A 228 28.54 -18.12 -1.38
C LYS A 228 27.55 -19.23 -1.78
N PRO A 229 27.76 -20.49 -1.36
CA PRO A 229 26.77 -21.53 -1.57
C PRO A 229 25.43 -21.19 -0.92
N LEU A 230 24.34 -21.35 -1.66
CA LEU A 230 22.98 -21.04 -1.21
C LEU A 230 21.99 -22.05 -1.82
N PHE A 231 21.08 -22.58 -1.00
CA PHE A 231 19.98 -23.42 -1.44
C PHE A 231 18.67 -22.72 -1.13
N PHE A 232 17.86 -22.43 -2.15
CA PHE A 232 16.72 -21.54 -1.99
C PHE A 232 15.58 -21.85 -2.97
N TYR A 233 14.39 -21.41 -2.61
CA TYR A 233 13.24 -21.36 -3.50
C TYR A 233 13.18 -20.01 -4.23
N TYR A 234 12.77 -20.04 -5.51
CA TYR A 234 12.45 -18.83 -6.25
C TYR A 234 11.44 -19.07 -7.39
N TRP A 235 11.00 -18.00 -8.04
CA TRP A 235 9.99 -18.06 -9.09
C TRP A 235 10.27 -17.12 -10.27
N ARG A 236 9.62 -17.39 -11.41
CA ARG A 236 9.64 -16.61 -12.65
C ARG A 236 8.22 -16.22 -13.05
N PRO A 237 8.00 -15.01 -13.61
CA PRO A 237 8.98 -13.95 -13.89
C PRO A 237 9.31 -13.09 -12.66
N THR A 238 10.56 -12.59 -12.57
CA THR A 238 11.06 -11.69 -11.52
C THR A 238 12.32 -10.94 -11.99
N TYR A 239 12.60 -9.77 -11.42
CA TYR A 239 13.85 -9.03 -11.66
C TYR A 239 15.11 -9.90 -11.50
N LEU A 240 15.17 -10.68 -10.42
CA LEU A 240 16.33 -11.51 -10.11
C LEU A 240 16.53 -12.60 -11.17
N MET A 241 15.45 -13.20 -11.68
CA MET A 241 15.54 -14.19 -12.76
C MET A 241 15.91 -13.54 -14.09
N GLY A 242 15.45 -12.32 -14.37
CA GLY A 242 15.87 -11.56 -15.56
C GLY A 242 17.36 -11.23 -15.55
N LYS A 243 17.88 -10.67 -14.45
CA LYS A 243 19.26 -10.19 -14.37
C LYS A 243 20.29 -11.27 -14.05
N TYR A 244 19.92 -12.25 -13.23
CA TYR A 244 20.85 -13.25 -12.68
C TYR A 244 20.45 -14.69 -13.00
N GLY A 245 19.38 -14.91 -13.78
CA GLY A 245 18.86 -16.25 -14.11
C GLY A 245 19.91 -17.22 -14.65
N ASN A 246 20.82 -16.73 -15.51
CA ASN A 246 21.91 -17.52 -16.08
C ASN A 246 22.99 -17.94 -15.05
N GLN A 247 23.05 -17.28 -13.90
CA GLN A 247 23.96 -17.61 -12.79
C GLN A 247 23.32 -18.59 -11.79
N MET A 248 22.07 -18.99 -12.01
CA MET A 248 21.36 -19.95 -11.17
C MET A 248 21.15 -21.25 -11.93
N LEU A 249 21.17 -22.36 -11.19
CA LEU A 249 20.87 -23.69 -11.69
C LEU A 249 19.58 -24.17 -11.03
N GLU A 250 18.60 -24.49 -11.87
CA GLU A 250 17.35 -25.12 -11.45
C GLU A 250 17.60 -26.58 -11.08
N LEU A 251 17.18 -27.00 -9.89
CA LEU A 251 17.30 -28.39 -9.48
C LEU A 251 16.17 -29.23 -10.09
N LYS A 252 16.53 -30.39 -10.63
CA LYS A 252 15.56 -31.35 -11.15
C LYS A 252 14.76 -31.95 -10.00
N GLU A 253 13.46 -31.72 -10.03
CA GLU A 253 12.46 -32.33 -9.15
C GLU A 253 11.83 -33.57 -9.81
N PRO A 254 11.24 -34.51 -9.05
CA PRO A 254 10.35 -35.52 -9.62
C PRO A 254 9.22 -34.84 -10.41
N PRO A 255 8.83 -35.35 -11.59
CA PRO A 255 7.91 -34.64 -12.48
C PRO A 255 6.55 -34.37 -11.82
N TYR A 256 5.92 -33.27 -12.21
CA TYR A 256 4.59 -32.90 -11.73
C TYR A 256 3.58 -34.03 -12.00
N ASN A 257 2.77 -34.35 -11.00
CA ASN A 257 1.66 -35.26 -11.10
C ASN A 257 0.49 -34.71 -10.28
N THR A 258 -0.69 -34.54 -10.90
CA THR A 258 -1.86 -33.91 -10.27
C THR A 258 -2.34 -34.65 -9.02
N LYS A 259 -2.30 -35.99 -9.01
CA LYS A 259 -2.77 -36.78 -7.86
C LYS A 259 -1.84 -36.61 -6.66
N ASP A 260 -0.54 -36.68 -6.87
CA ASP A 260 0.46 -36.50 -5.82
C ASP A 260 0.52 -35.04 -5.35
N TRP A 261 0.37 -34.08 -6.27
CA TRP A 261 0.25 -32.65 -5.93
C TRP A 261 -0.94 -32.37 -5.03
N ASN A 262 -2.13 -32.87 -5.37
CA ASN A 262 -3.33 -32.65 -4.56
C ASN A 262 -3.22 -33.31 -3.18
N ARG A 263 -2.56 -34.48 -3.08
CA ARG A 263 -2.24 -35.10 -1.79
C ARG A 263 -1.34 -34.21 -0.95
N LEU A 264 -0.29 -33.61 -1.54
CA LEU A 264 0.56 -32.64 -0.86
C LEU A 264 -0.24 -31.41 -0.40
N VAL A 265 -0.99 -30.78 -1.30
CA VAL A 265 -1.83 -29.59 -1.00
C VAL A 265 -2.73 -29.86 0.21
N ASN A 266 -3.42 -30.99 0.23
CA ASN A 266 -4.39 -31.35 1.28
C ASN A 266 -3.74 -31.91 2.56
N SER A 267 -2.44 -32.21 2.54
CA SER A 267 -1.73 -32.70 3.73
C SER A 267 -1.39 -31.55 4.70
N LYS A 268 -1.28 -31.88 5.99
CA LYS A 268 -0.80 -30.93 7.00
C LYS A 268 0.72 -30.71 6.93
N THR A 269 1.50 -31.79 6.72
CA THR A 269 2.96 -31.77 6.86
C THR A 269 3.73 -32.21 5.62
N GLY A 270 3.12 -32.93 4.68
CA GLY A 270 3.82 -33.54 3.53
C GLY A 270 4.69 -34.76 3.85
N LYS A 271 4.88 -35.12 5.13
CA LYS A 271 5.73 -36.25 5.54
C LYS A 271 5.12 -37.59 5.09
N GLY A 272 5.95 -38.47 4.53
CA GLY A 272 5.53 -39.78 4.02
C GLY A 272 4.82 -39.73 2.66
N LEU A 273 4.72 -38.55 2.04
CA LEU A 273 4.17 -38.39 0.70
C LEU A 273 5.29 -38.32 -0.36
N LYS A 274 4.93 -38.59 -1.61
CA LYS A 274 5.83 -38.43 -2.75
C LYS A 274 5.95 -36.94 -3.09
N GLY A 275 7.15 -36.40 -3.03
CA GLY A 275 7.42 -35.04 -3.49
C GLY A 275 7.36 -34.94 -5.01
N VAL A 276 6.81 -33.84 -5.52
CA VAL A 276 6.64 -33.56 -6.95
C VAL A 276 6.97 -32.10 -7.27
N ALA A 277 7.43 -31.85 -8.50
CA ALA A 277 7.69 -30.53 -9.04
C ALA A 277 6.46 -29.63 -8.97
N TYR A 278 6.69 -28.32 -8.94
CA TYR A 278 5.60 -27.37 -9.16
C TYR A 278 4.95 -27.60 -10.54
N PRO A 279 3.63 -27.37 -10.68
CA PRO A 279 3.03 -27.30 -12.00
C PRO A 279 3.67 -26.16 -12.81
N SER A 280 3.79 -26.34 -14.12
CA SER A 280 4.03 -25.20 -15.01
C SER A 280 2.81 -24.29 -14.93
N LEU A 281 3.03 -23.01 -14.67
CA LEU A 281 1.95 -22.05 -14.46
C LEU A 281 1.76 -21.20 -15.70
N THR A 282 0.53 -21.18 -16.18
CA THR A 282 0.03 -20.11 -17.02
C THR A 282 -0.68 -19.12 -16.11
N ILE A 283 -0.33 -17.85 -16.24
CA ILE A 283 -1.01 -16.77 -15.53
C ILE A 283 -2.10 -16.26 -16.46
N HIS A 284 -3.30 -16.09 -15.90
CA HIS A 284 -4.45 -15.57 -16.62
C HIS A 284 -4.83 -14.20 -16.05
N ILE A 285 -5.60 -13.42 -16.82
CA ILE A 285 -6.24 -12.21 -16.31
C ILE A 285 -7.56 -12.63 -15.68
N ALA A 286 -7.84 -12.14 -14.47
CA ALA A 286 -9.13 -12.30 -13.83
C ALA A 286 -9.93 -11.01 -13.96
N ALA A 287 -11.22 -11.10 -14.25
CA ALA A 287 -12.08 -9.93 -14.42
C ALA A 287 -13.47 -10.13 -13.84
N ASN A 288 -14.13 -9.04 -13.46
CA ASN A 288 -15.53 -9.05 -13.08
C ASN A 288 -16.43 -9.24 -14.32
N VAL A 289 -17.41 -10.15 -14.23
CA VAL A 289 -18.28 -10.50 -15.38
C VAL A 289 -19.12 -9.29 -15.83
N LYS A 290 -19.73 -8.55 -14.89
CA LYS A 290 -20.54 -7.36 -15.23
C LYS A 290 -19.72 -6.26 -15.90
N PHE A 291 -18.43 -6.18 -15.58
CA PHE A 291 -17.51 -5.26 -16.24
C PHE A 291 -17.28 -5.68 -17.69
N LEU A 292 -16.95 -6.95 -17.93
CA LEU A 292 -16.72 -7.47 -19.29
C LEU A 292 -17.96 -7.35 -20.19
N ASP A 293 -19.16 -7.59 -19.63
CA ASP A 293 -20.42 -7.45 -20.37
C ASP A 293 -20.66 -6.01 -20.84
N LYS A 294 -20.25 -5.03 -20.04
CA LYS A 294 -20.38 -3.60 -20.37
C LYS A 294 -19.25 -3.06 -21.23
N ALA A 295 -18.14 -3.78 -21.33
CA ALA A 295 -16.91 -3.34 -21.99
C ALA A 295 -16.39 -4.39 -22.99
N PRO A 296 -17.14 -4.69 -24.07
CA PRO A 296 -16.82 -5.79 -24.98
C PRO A 296 -15.52 -5.58 -25.78
N ASN A 297 -15.14 -4.33 -26.08
CA ASN A 297 -13.89 -4.05 -26.80
C ASN A 297 -12.70 -4.23 -25.87
N ILE A 298 -12.84 -3.81 -24.60
CA ILE A 298 -11.84 -4.06 -23.57
C ILE A 298 -11.73 -5.57 -23.27
N ALA A 299 -12.85 -6.29 -23.22
CA ALA A 299 -12.86 -7.74 -23.09
C ALA A 299 -12.08 -8.44 -24.22
N LYS A 300 -12.23 -8.00 -25.47
CA LYS A 300 -11.45 -8.52 -26.61
C LYS A 300 -9.95 -8.27 -26.42
N PHE A 301 -9.58 -7.05 -26.06
CA PHE A 301 -8.19 -6.70 -25.74
C PHE A 301 -7.61 -7.60 -24.65
N LEU A 302 -8.30 -7.75 -23.52
CA LEU A 302 -7.82 -8.57 -22.39
C LEU A 302 -7.68 -10.06 -22.76
N ASN A 303 -8.48 -10.57 -23.70
CA ASN A 303 -8.35 -11.95 -24.18
C ASN A 303 -7.16 -12.16 -25.12
N LEU A 304 -6.70 -11.10 -25.80
CA LEU A 304 -5.55 -11.12 -26.69
C LEU A 304 -4.24 -10.71 -25.99
N PHE A 305 -4.34 -10.04 -24.84
CA PHE A 305 -3.19 -9.62 -24.05
C PHE A 305 -2.31 -10.82 -23.68
N TYR A 306 -1.05 -10.75 -24.10
CA TYR A 306 -0.07 -11.82 -23.89
C TYR A 306 1.32 -11.23 -23.68
N MET A 307 2.01 -11.62 -22.62
CA MET A 307 3.43 -11.31 -22.42
C MET A 307 4.21 -12.58 -22.12
N SER A 308 5.34 -12.80 -22.76
CA SER A 308 6.19 -13.92 -22.37
C SER A 308 6.86 -13.66 -21.02
N THR A 309 7.23 -14.73 -20.31
CA THR A 309 8.05 -14.61 -19.09
C THR A 309 9.33 -13.81 -19.34
N GLU A 310 9.93 -13.91 -20.54
CA GLU A 310 11.11 -13.15 -20.94
C GLU A 310 10.84 -11.65 -21.00
N PHE A 311 9.76 -11.20 -21.65
CA PHE A 311 9.42 -9.78 -21.71
C PHE A 311 9.09 -9.18 -20.35
N VAL A 312 8.40 -9.96 -19.49
CA VAL A 312 8.15 -9.51 -18.11
C VAL A 312 9.46 -9.36 -17.36
N ASN A 313 10.40 -10.31 -17.49
CA ASN A 313 11.71 -10.19 -16.85
C ASN A 313 12.49 -8.96 -17.35
N GLU A 314 12.49 -8.67 -18.65
CA GLU A 314 13.14 -7.48 -19.21
C GLU A 314 12.51 -6.19 -18.67
N GLY A 315 11.17 -6.12 -18.61
CA GLY A 315 10.45 -5.02 -18.00
C GLY A 315 10.84 -4.80 -16.54
N LEU A 316 10.97 -5.88 -15.76
CA LEU A 316 11.40 -5.82 -14.37
C LEU A 316 12.87 -5.39 -14.19
N VAL A 317 13.76 -5.83 -15.09
CA VAL A 317 15.14 -5.34 -15.14
C VAL A 317 15.17 -3.86 -15.43
N TYR A 318 14.40 -3.40 -16.41
CA TYR A 318 14.25 -1.98 -16.72
C TYR A 318 13.74 -1.19 -15.51
N MET A 319 12.70 -1.68 -14.84
CA MET A 319 12.12 -1.05 -13.65
C MET A 319 13.16 -0.80 -12.58
N ASN A 320 13.93 -1.83 -12.24
CA ASN A 320 14.95 -1.72 -11.22
C ASN A 320 16.10 -0.80 -11.65
N ASP A 321 16.60 -0.95 -12.87
CA ASP A 321 17.76 -0.20 -13.35
C ASP A 321 17.45 1.30 -13.57
N HIS A 322 16.19 1.67 -13.79
CA HIS A 322 15.73 3.05 -13.95
C HIS A 322 14.95 3.61 -12.74
N GLN A 323 14.92 2.88 -11.62
CA GLN A 323 14.15 3.22 -10.41
C GLN A 323 12.67 3.53 -10.72
N ASP A 324 12.08 2.81 -11.68
CA ASP A 324 10.68 2.94 -12.07
C ASP A 324 9.81 2.02 -11.22
N LEU A 325 9.53 2.49 -10.01
CA LEU A 325 8.86 1.74 -8.94
C LEU A 325 7.39 1.38 -9.24
N ARG A 326 6.80 1.97 -10.30
CA ARG A 326 5.44 1.65 -10.76
C ARG A 326 5.40 0.84 -12.05
N GLY A 327 6.48 0.83 -12.82
CA GLY A 327 6.54 0.14 -14.10
C GLY A 327 5.97 0.94 -15.27
N ARG A 328 5.63 2.24 -15.09
CA ARG A 328 5.06 3.05 -16.18
C ARG A 328 6.09 3.34 -17.27
N LYS A 329 7.32 3.68 -16.89
CA LYS A 329 8.41 3.90 -17.85
C LYS A 329 8.81 2.59 -18.52
N ALA A 330 8.87 1.51 -17.75
CA ALA A 330 9.12 0.17 -18.26
C ALA A 330 8.05 -0.25 -19.27
N ALA A 331 6.77 0.00 -18.98
CA ALA A 331 5.65 -0.28 -19.89
C ALA A 331 5.79 0.51 -21.19
N ILE A 332 6.12 1.81 -21.12
CA ILE A 332 6.36 2.65 -22.30
C ILE A 332 7.55 2.14 -23.11
N ALA A 333 8.66 1.79 -22.45
CA ALA A 333 9.84 1.22 -23.10
C ALA A 333 9.52 -0.11 -23.79
N PHE A 334 8.77 -0.99 -23.13
CA PHE A 334 8.30 -2.25 -23.69
C PHE A 334 7.43 -2.02 -24.94
N LEU A 335 6.45 -1.11 -24.87
CA LEU A 335 5.57 -0.79 -26.00
C LEU A 335 6.35 -0.17 -27.17
N LYS A 336 7.37 0.66 -26.90
CA LYS A 336 8.24 1.22 -27.95
C LYS A 336 9.09 0.16 -28.65
N ASN A 337 9.63 -0.76 -27.87
CA ASN A 337 10.60 -1.73 -28.36
C ASN A 337 9.97 -2.96 -29.02
N ASN A 338 8.68 -3.22 -28.75
CA ASN A 338 8.00 -4.44 -29.21
C ASN A 338 6.64 -4.16 -29.90
N PRO A 339 6.56 -3.23 -30.89
CA PRO A 339 5.31 -2.85 -31.56
C PRO A 339 4.57 -4.03 -32.18
N GLU A 340 5.29 -4.97 -32.79
CA GLU A 340 4.75 -6.16 -33.44
C GLU A 340 3.95 -7.06 -32.49
N ILE A 341 4.26 -7.03 -31.20
CA ILE A 341 3.63 -7.89 -30.20
C ILE A 341 2.26 -7.31 -29.83
N TRP A 342 2.22 -6.07 -29.38
CA TRP A 342 1.00 -5.49 -28.81
C TRP A 342 0.03 -4.91 -29.83
N GLN A 343 0.49 -4.59 -31.05
CA GLN A 343 -0.40 -4.16 -32.14
C GLN A 343 -1.44 -5.24 -32.45
N SER A 344 -1.09 -6.52 -32.28
CA SER A 344 -2.03 -7.64 -32.48
C SER A 344 -3.13 -7.73 -31.41
N TRP A 345 -2.95 -7.07 -30.26
CA TRP A 345 -3.90 -7.16 -29.14
C TRP A 345 -5.10 -6.22 -29.31
N ILE A 346 -5.00 -5.22 -30.18
CA ILE A 346 -5.96 -4.13 -30.30
C ILE A 346 -6.25 -3.81 -31.78
N PRO A 347 -7.41 -3.18 -32.08
CA PRO A 347 -7.69 -2.75 -33.45
C PRO A 347 -6.65 -1.77 -33.98
N GLU A 348 -6.40 -1.79 -35.29
CA GLU A 348 -5.39 -0.95 -35.96
C GLU A 348 -5.57 0.55 -35.65
N ALA A 349 -6.82 1.03 -35.60
CA ALA A 349 -7.14 2.41 -35.25
C ALA A 349 -6.66 2.78 -33.83
N ASN A 350 -6.80 1.87 -32.86
CA ASN A 350 -6.32 2.08 -31.50
C ASN A 350 -4.80 1.98 -31.45
N ALA A 351 -4.20 1.09 -32.24
CA ALA A 351 -2.75 0.93 -32.32
C ALA A 351 -2.04 2.19 -32.86
N LYS A 352 -2.63 2.86 -33.86
CA LYS A 352 -2.13 4.16 -34.35
C LYS A 352 -2.10 5.22 -33.25
N ARG A 353 -3.17 5.33 -32.46
CA ARG A 353 -3.24 6.28 -31.33
C ARG A 353 -2.19 6.01 -30.25
N VAL A 354 -1.96 4.73 -29.92
CA VAL A 354 -0.90 4.36 -28.98
C VAL A 354 0.48 4.76 -29.55
N HIS A 355 0.74 4.54 -30.85
CA HIS A 355 1.99 4.97 -31.49
C HIS A 355 2.19 6.49 -31.42
N GLU A 356 1.16 7.27 -31.74
CA GLU A 356 1.21 8.73 -31.67
C GLU A 356 1.53 9.21 -30.25
N ALA A 357 0.89 8.61 -29.24
CA ALA A 357 1.16 8.92 -27.83
C ALA A 357 2.59 8.56 -27.42
N LEU A 358 3.12 7.41 -27.85
CA LEU A 358 4.50 6.99 -27.57
C LEU A 358 5.54 7.92 -28.21
N SER A 359 5.24 8.49 -29.37
CA SER A 359 6.08 9.46 -30.09
C SER A 359 6.03 10.86 -29.47
N ALA A 360 4.87 11.29 -28.97
CA ALA A 360 4.70 12.60 -28.32
C ALA A 360 5.46 12.72 -26.99
N ASP A 361 5.65 11.61 -26.28
CA ASP A 361 6.30 11.57 -24.95
C ASP A 361 7.79 11.99 -24.98
N HIS A 362 8.43 12.05 -26.16
CA HIS A 362 9.80 12.60 -26.33
C HIS A 362 9.92 14.10 -26.00
N SER A 363 8.81 14.83 -26.00
CA SER A 363 8.77 16.28 -25.78
C SER A 363 8.77 16.71 -24.30
N LEU A 364 8.47 15.78 -23.38
CA LEU A 364 8.32 16.08 -21.95
C LEU A 364 9.60 15.93 -21.13
N ASP A 365 10.65 15.30 -21.68
CA ASP A 365 11.91 15.08 -20.97
C ASP A 365 12.77 16.36 -20.88
N LYS A 366 12.58 17.32 -21.81
CA LYS A 366 13.23 18.65 -21.76
C LYS A 366 12.64 19.59 -20.71
N GLN A 367 11.49 19.28 -20.11
CA GLN A 367 10.87 20.11 -19.07
C GLN A 367 11.30 19.70 -17.65
N LYS A 368 11.77 18.46 -17.45
CA LYS A 368 12.19 17.94 -16.13
C LYS A 368 13.56 18.43 -15.68
N THR A 369 14.45 18.77 -16.61
CA THR A 369 15.76 19.39 -16.30
C THR A 369 15.62 20.77 -15.65
N ALA A 370 14.54 21.52 -15.93
CA ALA A 370 14.26 22.80 -15.28
C ALA A 370 13.76 22.65 -13.82
N SER A 371 12.98 21.59 -13.52
CA SER A 371 12.51 21.32 -12.16
C SER A 371 13.62 20.77 -11.24
N PHE A 372 14.62 20.10 -11.80
CA PHE A 372 15.74 19.55 -11.04
C PHE A 372 16.69 20.66 -10.55
N LEU A 373 16.90 21.72 -11.33
CA LEU A 373 17.71 22.87 -10.94
C LEU A 373 17.06 23.73 -9.85
N LEU A 374 15.72 23.76 -9.77
CA LEU A 374 14.99 24.43 -8.68
C LEU A 374 14.98 23.67 -7.35
N LYS A 375 15.25 22.35 -7.35
CA LYS A 375 15.33 21.54 -6.11
C LYS A 375 16.67 21.65 -5.40
N LEU A 376 17.73 22.07 -6.10
CA LEU A 376 19.06 22.24 -5.54
C LEU A 376 19.22 23.52 -4.69
N SER A 377 18.40 24.55 -4.90
CA SER A 377 18.42 25.78 -4.09
C SER A 377 17.71 25.66 -2.73
N GLY A 378 16.81 24.67 -2.58
CA GLY A 378 16.08 24.44 -1.32
C GLY A 378 16.86 23.63 -0.28
N ILE A 379 17.78 22.77 -0.72
CA ILE A 379 18.54 21.87 0.17
C ILE A 379 19.71 22.62 0.83
N SER A 380 20.32 23.58 0.15
CA SER A 380 21.36 24.44 0.70
C SER A 380 20.84 25.36 1.81
N ALA A 381 19.62 25.88 1.70
CA ALA A 381 18.99 26.72 2.72
C ALA A 381 18.72 25.96 4.04
N ILE A 382 18.33 24.68 3.95
CA ILE A 382 18.06 23.84 5.12
C ILE A 382 19.36 23.50 5.85
N ILE A 383 20.43 23.15 5.12
CA ILE A 383 21.74 22.84 5.71
C ILE A 383 22.33 24.06 6.42
N ILE A 384 22.22 25.25 5.82
CA ILE A 384 22.68 26.51 6.41
C ILE A 384 21.87 26.88 7.66
N LEU A 385 20.54 26.67 7.66
CA LEU A 385 19.69 26.91 8.83
C LEU A 385 19.96 25.93 9.98
N THR A 386 20.23 24.65 9.69
CA THR A 386 20.65 23.68 10.71
C THR A 386 22.06 23.96 11.25
N ALA A 387 22.99 24.45 10.41
CA ALA A 387 24.32 24.84 10.85
C ALA A 387 24.30 26.12 11.72
N LEU A 388 23.43 27.09 11.39
CA LEU A 388 23.19 28.29 12.20
C LEU A 388 22.51 27.95 13.54
N ALA A 389 21.54 27.03 13.56
CA ALA A 389 20.92 26.56 14.79
C ALA A 389 21.93 25.81 15.70
N TYR A 390 22.86 25.06 15.09
CA TYR A 390 23.94 24.37 15.80
C TYR A 390 24.99 25.34 16.37
N LEU A 391 25.33 26.40 15.63
CA LEU A 391 26.28 27.44 16.07
C LEU A 391 25.71 28.38 17.14
N ILE A 392 24.40 28.70 17.08
CA ILE A 392 23.72 29.54 18.09
C ILE A 392 23.49 28.76 19.41
N GLY A 393 23.47 27.43 19.36
CA GLY A 393 23.23 26.54 20.51
C GLY A 393 24.44 26.27 21.43
N GLN A 394 25.65 26.75 21.11
CA GLN A 394 26.85 26.37 21.87
C GLN A 394 27.02 27.06 23.24
N ARG A 395 26.25 28.09 23.58
CA ARG A 395 26.54 28.91 24.77
C ARG A 395 25.86 28.49 26.08
N ARG A 396 25.29 27.29 26.17
CA ARG A 396 24.58 26.85 27.39
C ARG A 396 24.72 25.35 27.72
N TRP A 397 25.95 24.84 27.66
CA TRP A 397 26.26 23.42 27.91
C TRP A 397 26.69 23.07 29.36
N SER A 398 26.17 23.76 30.38
CA SER A 398 26.49 23.44 31.79
C SER A 398 25.36 22.79 32.60
N LYS A 399 24.23 22.39 31.99
CA LYS A 399 23.04 21.92 32.74
C LYS A 399 22.28 20.71 32.17
N HIS A 400 22.93 19.76 31.48
CA HIS A 400 22.22 18.59 30.95
C HIS A 400 22.31 17.35 31.84
N ARG A 401 21.46 17.33 32.89
CA ARG A 401 21.13 16.14 33.69
C ARG A 401 20.53 14.98 32.86
N LEU A 402 20.12 15.22 31.61
CA LEU A 402 19.49 14.21 30.73
C LEU A 402 20.47 13.10 30.26
N ILE A 403 21.76 13.43 30.07
CA ILE A 403 22.77 12.46 29.62
C ILE A 403 23.01 11.39 30.69
N VAL A 404 22.85 11.77 31.97
CA VAL A 404 22.96 10.87 33.12
C VAL A 404 21.81 9.84 33.19
N PHE A 405 20.66 10.10 32.55
CA PHE A 405 19.53 9.16 32.51
C PHE A 405 19.48 8.30 31.23
N ILE A 406 20.00 8.81 30.12
CA ILE A 406 19.96 8.10 28.83
C ILE A 406 21.00 6.97 28.78
N LEU A 407 22.20 7.19 29.32
CA LEU A 407 23.25 6.17 29.36
C LEU A 407 22.84 4.89 30.14
N PRO A 408 22.28 4.96 31.35
CA PRO A 408 21.84 3.76 32.09
C PRO A 408 20.70 3.01 31.40
N ILE A 409 19.82 3.70 30.67
CA ILE A 409 18.74 3.05 29.91
C ILE A 409 19.30 2.33 28.69
N ILE A 410 20.22 2.95 27.96
CA ILE A 410 20.88 2.32 26.81
C ILE A 410 21.71 1.11 27.27
N THR A 411 22.42 1.22 28.39
CA THR A 411 23.16 0.09 28.98
C THR A 411 22.24 -1.00 29.51
N LEU A 412 21.09 -0.67 30.13
CA LEU A 412 20.09 -1.67 30.54
C LEU A 412 19.48 -2.38 29.33
N ILE A 413 19.17 -1.67 28.25
CA ILE A 413 18.63 -2.26 27.01
C ILE A 413 19.67 -3.17 26.36
N THR A 414 20.95 -2.78 26.32
CA THR A 414 22.03 -3.61 25.78
C THR A 414 22.32 -4.81 26.68
N LEU A 415 22.31 -4.66 28.01
CA LEU A 415 22.48 -5.75 28.96
C LEU A 415 21.31 -6.73 28.96
N VAL A 416 20.06 -6.25 28.82
CA VAL A 416 18.88 -7.11 28.66
C VAL A 416 18.91 -7.81 27.30
N SER A 417 19.34 -7.14 26.23
CA SER A 417 19.50 -7.75 24.91
C SER A 417 20.62 -8.78 24.89
N LEU A 418 21.74 -8.52 25.57
CA LEU A 418 22.84 -9.46 25.76
C LEU A 418 22.46 -10.60 26.69
N TYR A 419 21.69 -10.36 27.75
CA TYR A 419 21.16 -11.40 28.64
C TYR A 419 20.17 -12.29 27.89
N ILE A 420 19.29 -11.75 27.06
CA ILE A 420 18.37 -12.50 26.18
C ILE A 420 19.15 -13.30 25.13
N LEU A 421 20.28 -12.78 24.63
CA LEU A 421 21.18 -13.51 23.73
C LEU A 421 21.99 -14.61 24.45
N TYR A 422 22.39 -14.38 25.71
CA TYR A 422 23.29 -15.25 26.48
C TYR A 422 22.53 -16.34 27.27
N SER A 423 21.30 -16.08 27.70
CA SER A 423 20.47 -17.02 28.50
C SER A 423 19.71 -18.07 27.66
N ARG A 424 20.03 -18.24 26.38
CA ARG A 424 19.43 -19.29 25.55
C ARG A 424 20.31 -20.54 25.48
N PRO A 425 20.19 -21.39 26.51
CA PRO A 425 19.78 -22.76 26.25
C PRO A 425 18.72 -23.18 27.28
N LEU A 426 17.41 -23.18 26.93
CA LEU A 426 16.37 -24.01 27.59
C LEU A 426 14.90 -23.78 27.15
N PHE A 427 14.57 -22.93 26.16
CA PHE A 427 13.16 -22.71 25.74
C PHE A 427 12.84 -23.03 24.26
N TYR A 428 13.63 -23.87 23.60
CA TYR A 428 13.29 -24.40 22.27
C TYR A 428 13.39 -25.93 22.23
N ASN A 429 12.76 -26.60 23.19
CA ASN A 429 12.40 -28.00 23.06
C ASN A 429 10.88 -28.14 23.07
N ALA A 430 10.36 -28.65 21.96
CA ALA A 430 9.09 -29.34 21.78
C ALA A 430 7.86 -28.79 22.53
N THR A 431 7.04 -28.00 21.82
CA THR A 431 5.58 -28.15 21.97
C THR A 431 5.02 -28.79 20.69
N PRO A 432 4.40 -29.98 20.77
CA PRO A 432 3.76 -30.61 19.64
C PRO A 432 2.58 -29.75 19.15
N ALA A 433 2.51 -29.52 17.83
CA ALA A 433 1.42 -28.82 17.15
C ALA A 433 0.14 -29.67 17.07
N HIS A 434 -0.31 -30.19 18.20
CA HIS A 434 -1.61 -30.83 18.36
C HIS A 434 -2.41 -30.01 19.37
N SER A 435 -3.68 -29.76 19.04
CA SER A 435 -4.67 -28.93 19.75
C SER A 435 -4.37 -27.42 19.87
N PHE A 436 -4.42 -26.69 18.75
CA PHE A 436 -5.00 -25.35 18.81
C PHE A 436 -6.52 -25.49 18.71
N ILE A 437 -7.22 -24.92 19.69
CA ILE A 437 -8.67 -24.74 19.75
C ILE A 437 -9.17 -24.29 18.36
N PRO A 438 -10.35 -24.74 17.86
CA PRO A 438 -10.93 -24.34 16.58
C PRO A 438 -11.37 -22.86 16.50
N PHE A 439 -10.66 -21.98 17.21
CA PHE A 439 -10.89 -20.54 17.23
C PHE A 439 -10.68 -19.93 15.84
N ARG A 440 -9.69 -20.41 15.06
CA ARG A 440 -9.49 -19.92 13.69
C ARG A 440 -10.69 -20.23 12.80
N SER A 441 -11.17 -21.47 12.78
CA SER A 441 -12.34 -21.85 11.98
C SER A 441 -13.59 -21.10 12.42
N PHE A 442 -13.79 -20.90 13.72
CA PHE A 442 -14.88 -20.09 14.26
C PHE A 442 -14.81 -18.63 13.79
N ILE A 443 -13.62 -18.00 13.84
CA ILE A 443 -13.42 -16.64 13.36
C ILE A 443 -13.61 -16.55 11.84
N ASP A 444 -13.04 -17.48 11.08
CA ASP A 444 -13.18 -17.51 9.62
C ASP A 444 -14.66 -17.71 9.22
N GLU A 445 -15.41 -18.56 9.92
CA GLU A 445 -16.84 -18.81 9.69
C GLU A 445 -17.70 -17.61 10.10
N PHE A 446 -17.46 -17.03 11.28
CA PHE A 446 -18.12 -15.81 11.75
C PHE A 446 -17.89 -14.63 10.81
N VAL A 447 -16.65 -14.39 10.38
CA VAL A 447 -16.32 -13.31 9.43
C VAL A 447 -16.96 -13.56 8.08
N ASN A 448 -16.94 -14.80 7.57
CA ASN A 448 -17.59 -15.14 6.31
C ASN A 448 -19.11 -14.94 6.39
N GLU A 449 -19.75 -15.36 7.49
CA GLU A 449 -21.18 -15.14 7.73
C GLU A 449 -21.52 -13.64 7.76
N LEU A 450 -20.75 -12.86 8.53
CA LEU A 450 -20.96 -11.42 8.64
C LEU A 450 -20.75 -10.70 7.30
N VAL A 451 -19.74 -11.10 6.53
CA VAL A 451 -19.46 -10.54 5.21
C VAL A 451 -20.49 -10.97 4.16
N ILE A 452 -20.94 -12.23 4.15
CA ILE A 452 -21.85 -12.75 3.12
C ILE A 452 -23.27 -12.24 3.34
N HIS A 453 -23.75 -12.22 4.59
CA HIS A 453 -25.15 -11.90 4.88
C HIS A 453 -25.40 -10.44 5.25
N TYR A 454 -24.46 -9.76 5.90
CA TYR A 454 -24.70 -8.43 6.48
C TYR A 454 -23.94 -7.29 5.81
N ALA A 455 -22.91 -7.57 5.01
CA ALA A 455 -22.09 -6.51 4.40
C ALA A 455 -22.91 -5.58 3.51
N ASP A 456 -23.83 -6.10 2.70
CA ASP A 456 -24.63 -5.27 1.79
C ASP A 456 -25.57 -4.34 2.57
N PHE A 457 -26.23 -4.84 3.62
CA PHE A 457 -27.05 -4.01 4.51
C PHE A 457 -26.20 -2.95 5.23
N LEU A 458 -25.09 -3.35 5.86
CA LEU A 458 -24.21 -2.44 6.60
C LEU A 458 -23.62 -1.35 5.69
N ARG A 459 -23.26 -1.70 4.44
CA ARG A 459 -22.80 -0.71 3.45
C ARG A 459 -23.89 0.27 3.08
N HIS A 460 -25.09 -0.22 2.76
CA HIS A 460 -26.20 0.65 2.38
C HIS A 460 -26.62 1.60 3.50
N SER A 461 -26.74 1.08 4.73
CA SER A 461 -27.25 1.84 5.87
C SER A 461 -26.21 2.76 6.52
N ILE A 462 -24.91 2.44 6.49
CA ILE A 462 -23.87 3.16 7.24
C ILE A 462 -22.89 3.88 6.31
N SER A 463 -22.50 3.25 5.19
CA SER A 463 -21.47 3.81 4.31
C SER A 463 -21.96 4.98 3.47
N TYR A 464 -23.12 4.85 2.82
CA TYR A 464 -23.63 5.89 1.92
C TYR A 464 -23.91 7.22 2.61
N PRO A 465 -24.51 7.29 3.81
CA PRO A 465 -24.70 8.58 4.49
C PRO A 465 -23.38 9.28 4.77
N ILE A 466 -22.36 8.55 5.26
CA ILE A 466 -21.05 9.12 5.55
C ILE A 466 -20.34 9.54 4.27
N LEU A 467 -20.35 8.72 3.22
CA LEU A 467 -19.77 9.08 1.93
C LEU A 467 -20.49 10.26 1.25
N TYR A 468 -21.81 10.35 1.41
CA TYR A 468 -22.60 11.49 0.94
C TYR A 468 -22.18 12.76 1.66
N ILE A 469 -22.06 12.72 2.99
CA ILE A 469 -21.55 13.85 3.80
C ILE A 469 -20.14 14.23 3.33
N VAL A 470 -19.20 13.28 3.25
CA VAL A 470 -17.84 13.54 2.75
C VAL A 470 -17.88 14.24 1.38
N GLY A 471 -18.66 13.71 0.44
CA GLY A 471 -18.77 14.26 -0.91
C GLY A 471 -19.44 15.62 -0.98
N VAL A 472 -20.43 15.90 -0.12
CA VAL A 472 -21.05 17.23 0.00
C VAL A 472 -20.04 18.23 0.53
N PHE A 473 -19.33 17.91 1.60
CA PHE A 473 -18.28 18.77 2.16
C PHE A 473 -17.15 19.00 1.16
N GLU A 474 -16.72 17.96 0.45
CA GLU A 474 -15.67 18.07 -0.56
C GLU A 474 -16.10 18.99 -1.71
N ARG A 475 -17.29 18.78 -2.29
CA ARG A 475 -17.81 19.65 -3.35
C ARG A 475 -17.98 21.09 -2.86
N PHE A 476 -18.47 21.28 -1.64
CA PHE A 476 -18.67 22.61 -1.08
C PHE A 476 -17.34 23.34 -0.83
N LEU A 477 -16.41 22.71 -0.12
CA LEU A 477 -15.12 23.31 0.24
C LEU A 477 -14.17 23.47 -0.96
N VAL A 478 -14.23 22.58 -1.96
CA VAL A 478 -13.33 22.62 -3.12
C VAL A 478 -13.92 23.42 -4.28
N ASN A 479 -15.22 23.27 -4.56
CA ASN A 479 -15.81 23.85 -5.79
C ASN A 479 -16.60 25.14 -5.54
N GLN A 480 -17.23 25.30 -4.37
CA GLN A 480 -18.07 26.47 -4.08
C GLN A 480 -17.30 27.58 -3.35
N LEU A 481 -16.34 27.19 -2.50
CA LEU A 481 -15.51 28.13 -1.76
C LEU A 481 -14.21 28.39 -2.51
N SER A 482 -13.93 29.67 -2.77
CA SER A 482 -12.63 30.06 -3.30
C SER A 482 -11.52 29.69 -2.31
N TRP A 483 -10.41 29.16 -2.83
CA TRP A 483 -9.23 28.84 -2.02
C TRP A 483 -8.71 30.05 -1.22
N LEU A 484 -8.90 31.27 -1.75
CA LEU A 484 -8.58 32.53 -1.07
C LEU A 484 -9.42 32.73 0.18
N PHE A 485 -10.72 32.42 0.12
CA PHE A 485 -11.62 32.54 1.26
C PHE A 485 -11.21 31.58 2.38
N LEU A 486 -10.93 30.32 2.04
CA LEU A 486 -10.49 29.33 3.03
C LEU A 486 -9.13 29.67 3.64
N THR A 487 -8.20 30.20 2.83
CA THR A 487 -6.91 30.70 3.32
C THR A 487 -7.10 31.85 4.30
N ALA A 488 -7.98 32.81 3.97
CA ALA A 488 -8.32 33.92 4.86
C ALA A 488 -8.98 33.43 6.15
N LEU A 489 -9.91 32.46 6.05
CA LEU A 489 -10.59 31.86 7.18
C LEU A 489 -9.60 31.17 8.13
N PHE A 490 -8.72 30.30 7.63
CA PHE A 490 -7.73 29.62 8.46
C PHE A 490 -6.73 30.59 9.09
N THR A 491 -6.33 31.62 8.35
CA THR A 491 -5.45 32.68 8.88
C THR A 491 -6.13 33.47 9.99
N ALA A 492 -7.40 33.84 9.80
CA ALA A 492 -8.19 34.54 10.82
C ALA A 492 -8.41 33.69 12.07
N LEU A 493 -8.71 32.39 11.90
CA LEU A 493 -8.83 31.45 13.01
C LEU A 493 -7.52 31.27 13.77
N ALA A 494 -6.39 31.16 13.06
CA ALA A 494 -5.06 31.07 13.68
C ALA A 494 -4.74 32.32 14.50
N PHE A 495 -5.06 33.52 13.99
CA PHE A 495 -4.91 34.76 14.72
C PHE A 495 -5.82 34.83 15.95
N HIS A 496 -7.10 34.46 15.80
CA HIS A 496 -8.08 34.51 16.89
C HIS A 496 -7.71 33.56 18.04
N ALA A 497 -7.31 32.33 17.72
CA ALA A 497 -6.98 31.31 18.71
C ALA A 497 -5.64 31.54 19.42
N SER A 498 -4.62 32.01 18.69
CA SER A 498 -3.27 32.14 19.26
C SER A 498 -2.89 33.55 19.68
N ARG A 499 -3.50 34.58 19.08
CA ARG A 499 -3.10 36.00 19.15
C ARG A 499 -1.63 36.25 18.80
N LYS A 500 -0.95 35.29 18.17
CA LYS A 500 0.46 35.35 17.81
C LYS A 500 0.61 35.61 16.32
N ILE A 501 1.22 36.75 15.98
CA ILE A 501 1.48 37.17 14.60
C ILE A 501 2.36 36.14 13.87
N GLY A 502 3.39 35.62 14.54
CA GLY A 502 4.29 34.61 13.93
C GLY A 502 3.55 33.34 13.48
N LEU A 503 2.64 32.80 14.30
CA LEU A 503 1.83 31.63 13.93
C LEU A 503 0.86 31.97 12.79
N THR A 504 0.26 33.17 12.84
CA THR A 504 -0.68 33.64 11.82
C THR A 504 -0.01 33.74 10.45
N LEU A 505 1.19 34.34 10.39
CA LEU A 505 2.00 34.41 9.18
C LEU A 505 2.44 33.03 8.71
N PHE A 506 2.82 32.13 9.62
CA PHE A 506 3.17 30.75 9.28
C PHE A 506 2.00 30.02 8.62
N VAL A 507 0.77 30.15 9.15
CA VAL A 507 -0.43 29.55 8.55
C VAL A 507 -0.72 30.15 7.18
N LEU A 508 -0.66 31.48 7.04
CA LEU A 508 -0.87 32.15 5.76
C LEU A 508 0.13 31.68 4.69
N ILE A 509 1.43 31.76 5.00
CA ILE A 509 2.50 31.34 4.10
C ILE A 509 2.39 29.85 3.77
N GLY A 510 2.10 29.01 4.77
CA GLY A 510 1.91 27.57 4.58
C GLY A 510 0.77 27.25 3.61
N ASN A 511 -0.37 27.94 3.71
CA ASN A 511 -1.48 27.78 2.77
C ASN A 511 -1.10 28.23 1.36
N LEU A 512 -0.37 29.34 1.20
CA LEU A 512 0.12 29.81 -0.09
C LEU A 512 1.10 28.81 -0.73
N ILE A 513 1.97 28.18 0.08
CA ILE A 513 2.88 27.13 -0.39
C ILE A 513 2.09 25.91 -0.86
N ILE A 514 1.10 25.44 -0.08
CA ILE A 514 0.25 24.29 -0.45
C ILE A 514 -0.45 24.55 -1.78
N TRP A 515 -0.97 25.76 -1.98
CA TRP A 515 -1.57 26.17 -3.25
C TRP A 515 -0.54 26.17 -4.38
N GLY A 516 0.63 26.79 -4.17
CA GLY A 516 1.71 26.85 -5.16
C GLY A 516 2.26 25.48 -5.56
N MET A 517 2.22 24.50 -4.66
CA MET A 517 2.59 23.10 -4.93
C MET A 517 1.48 22.28 -5.60
N GLN A 518 0.33 22.87 -5.91
CA GLN A 518 -0.86 22.19 -6.44
C GLN A 518 -1.39 21.08 -5.51
N LEU A 519 -1.15 21.22 -4.20
CA LEU A 519 -1.57 20.26 -3.16
C LEU A 519 -2.86 20.69 -2.43
N TRP A 520 -3.52 21.75 -2.89
CA TRP A 520 -4.73 22.29 -2.27
C TRP A 520 -5.87 21.26 -2.19
N VAL A 521 -6.23 20.64 -3.32
CA VAL A 521 -7.33 19.67 -3.38
C VAL A 521 -7.04 18.43 -2.51
N PRO A 522 -5.86 17.77 -2.63
CA PRO A 522 -5.51 16.68 -1.72
C PRO A 522 -5.48 17.11 -0.24
N GLY A 523 -5.07 18.36 0.05
CA GLY A 523 -5.03 18.93 1.39
C GLY A 523 -6.41 19.05 2.02
N VAL A 524 -7.36 19.65 1.31
CA VAL A 524 -8.75 19.79 1.75
C VAL A 524 -9.41 18.42 1.91
N GLN A 525 -9.16 17.48 0.99
CA GLN A 525 -9.64 16.10 1.12
C GLN A 525 -9.15 15.46 2.42
N THR A 526 -7.85 15.52 2.71
CA THR A 526 -7.30 14.99 3.97
C THR A 526 -7.89 15.68 5.19
N LEU A 527 -8.10 16.99 5.15
CA LEU A 527 -8.72 17.73 6.26
C LEU A 527 -10.14 17.23 6.55
N ILE A 528 -10.98 17.04 5.52
CA ILE A 528 -12.35 16.52 5.66
C ILE A 528 -12.34 15.14 6.28
N LEU A 529 -11.45 14.25 5.81
CA LEU A 529 -11.35 12.88 6.30
C LEU A 529 -10.95 12.81 7.77
N ILE A 530 -9.95 13.61 8.17
CA ILE A 530 -9.52 13.70 9.56
C ILE A 530 -10.64 14.28 10.42
N PHE A 531 -11.29 15.34 9.96
CA PHE A 531 -12.39 15.96 10.71
C PHE A 531 -13.51 14.97 11.00
N ILE A 532 -13.96 14.21 10.00
CA ILE A 532 -15.00 13.19 10.17
C ILE A 532 -14.51 12.04 11.05
N ALA A 533 -13.28 11.56 10.84
CA ALA A 533 -12.71 10.50 11.67
C ALA A 533 -12.62 10.91 13.14
N ILE A 534 -12.26 12.17 13.43
CA ILE A 534 -12.17 12.70 14.80
C ILE A 534 -13.54 12.90 15.42
N ILE A 535 -14.56 13.32 14.66
CA ILE A 535 -15.95 13.34 15.16
C ILE A 535 -16.40 11.93 15.54
N LEU A 536 -16.15 10.93 14.69
CA LEU A 536 -16.49 9.54 15.00
C LEU A 536 -15.73 9.04 16.23
N THR A 537 -14.43 9.33 16.30
CA THR A 537 -13.57 8.99 17.44
C THR A 537 -14.07 9.63 18.72
N ALA A 538 -14.44 10.91 18.70
CA ALA A 538 -14.95 11.63 19.86
C ALA A 538 -16.33 11.14 20.28
N SER A 539 -17.21 10.87 19.32
CA SER A 539 -18.58 10.40 19.57
C SER A 539 -18.63 9.05 20.28
N LEU A 540 -17.63 8.18 20.06
CA LEU A 540 -17.54 6.87 20.70
C LEU A 540 -16.55 6.87 21.87
N GLY A 541 -15.39 7.51 21.68
CA GLY A 541 -14.29 7.52 22.61
C GLY A 541 -14.54 8.38 23.86
N LEU A 542 -15.19 9.53 23.74
CA LEU A 542 -15.52 10.36 24.91
C LEU A 542 -16.51 9.65 25.84
N PRO A 543 -17.67 9.12 25.37
CA PRO A 543 -18.57 8.39 26.25
C PRO A 543 -17.92 7.18 26.91
N LEU A 544 -17.16 6.36 26.16
CA LEU A 544 -16.46 5.20 26.71
C LEU A 544 -15.40 5.61 27.73
N GLY A 545 -14.65 6.68 27.45
CA GLY A 545 -13.67 7.26 28.37
C GLY A 545 -14.33 7.80 29.65
N ILE A 546 -15.47 8.46 29.53
CA ILE A 546 -16.23 8.97 30.68
C ILE A 546 -16.74 7.82 31.54
N LEU A 547 -17.33 6.79 30.93
CA LEU A 547 -17.82 5.61 31.62
C LEU A 547 -16.70 4.84 32.33
N ALA A 548 -15.54 4.70 31.70
CA ALA A 548 -14.35 4.08 32.29
C ALA A 548 -13.73 4.96 33.40
N GLY A 549 -13.82 6.28 33.30
CA GLY A 549 -13.42 7.21 34.34
C GLY A 549 -14.29 7.09 35.60
N LEU A 550 -15.60 6.90 35.41
CA LEU A 550 -16.58 6.81 36.50
C LEU A 550 -16.65 5.43 37.17
N ASN A 551 -16.35 4.34 36.45
CA ASN A 551 -16.52 2.98 36.95
C ASN A 551 -15.24 2.14 36.81
N GLN A 552 -14.75 1.62 37.95
CA GLN A 552 -13.57 0.76 38.01
C GLN A 552 -13.71 -0.55 37.23
N THR A 553 -14.90 -1.15 37.20
CA THR A 553 -15.15 -2.40 36.48
C THR A 553 -15.12 -2.17 34.98
N ILE A 554 -15.72 -1.08 34.50
CA ILE A 554 -15.67 -0.70 33.07
C ILE A 554 -14.23 -0.44 32.66
N TYR A 555 -13.47 0.31 33.46
CA TYR A 555 -12.04 0.54 33.20
C TYR A 555 -11.24 -0.76 33.11
N ARG A 556 -11.41 -1.68 34.08
CA ARG A 556 -10.71 -2.98 34.10
C ARG A 556 -11.07 -3.85 32.89
N THR A 557 -12.30 -3.77 32.41
CA THR A 557 -12.78 -4.53 31.26
C THR A 557 -12.30 -3.93 29.94
N LEU A 558 -12.31 -2.60 29.83
CA LEU A 558 -11.94 -1.89 28.61
C LEU A 558 -10.43 -1.84 28.41
N SER A 559 -9.63 -1.73 29.48
CA SER A 559 -8.17 -1.59 29.40
C SER A 559 -7.47 -2.65 28.54
N PRO A 560 -7.73 -3.97 28.70
CA PRO A 560 -7.13 -5.00 27.84
C PRO A 560 -7.46 -4.83 26.36
N ILE A 561 -8.70 -4.41 26.04
CA ILE A 561 -9.11 -4.15 24.64
C ILE A 561 -8.29 -2.99 24.07
N LEU A 562 -8.13 -1.92 24.85
CA LEU A 562 -7.34 -0.76 24.43
C LEU A 562 -5.84 -1.09 24.30
N ASP A 563 -5.30 -2.00 25.11
CA ASP A 563 -3.93 -2.51 25.00
C ASP A 563 -3.73 -3.30 23.71
N VAL A 564 -4.66 -4.21 23.40
CA VAL A 564 -4.64 -4.96 22.15
C VAL A 564 -4.71 -4.02 20.95
N MET A 565 -5.63 -3.06 20.98
CA MET A 565 -5.72 -2.03 19.95
C MET A 565 -4.37 -1.30 19.77
N GLN A 566 -3.75 -0.79 20.85
CA GLN A 566 -2.50 -0.03 20.73
C GLN A 566 -1.27 -0.85 20.29
N THR A 567 -1.29 -2.16 20.51
CA THR A 567 -0.16 -3.04 20.16
C THR A 567 -0.29 -3.64 18.76
N MET A 568 -1.47 -3.60 18.16
CA MET A 568 -1.69 -4.06 16.79
C MET A 568 -1.01 -3.12 15.78
N PRO A 569 -0.29 -3.66 14.78
CA PRO A 569 0.20 -2.87 13.66
C PRO A 569 -0.94 -2.13 12.94
N SER A 570 -0.72 -0.89 12.51
CA SER A 570 -1.77 -0.04 11.96
C SER A 570 -2.48 -0.66 10.74
N PHE A 571 -1.78 -1.44 9.90
CA PHE A 571 -2.39 -2.11 8.74
C PHE A 571 -3.44 -3.16 9.15
N VAL A 572 -3.32 -3.77 10.34
CA VAL A 572 -4.28 -4.77 10.84
C VAL A 572 -5.67 -4.17 11.01
N TYR A 573 -5.77 -2.89 11.35
CA TYR A 573 -7.04 -2.17 11.46
C TYR A 573 -7.81 -2.06 10.14
N LEU A 574 -7.10 -2.07 9.01
CA LEU A 574 -7.72 -1.97 7.70
C LEU A 574 -8.42 -3.27 7.31
N ILE A 575 -7.91 -4.42 7.73
CA ILE A 575 -8.37 -5.74 7.27
C ILE A 575 -9.86 -5.97 7.51
N PRO A 576 -10.38 -5.92 8.77
CA PRO A 576 -11.79 -6.20 9.01
C PRO A 576 -12.71 -5.14 8.39
N VAL A 577 -12.29 -3.87 8.39
CA VAL A 577 -13.09 -2.77 7.83
C VAL A 577 -13.20 -2.89 6.32
N VAL A 578 -12.11 -3.20 5.62
CA VAL A 578 -12.10 -3.42 4.17
C VAL A 578 -12.87 -4.67 3.79
N MET A 579 -12.79 -5.74 4.60
CA MET A 579 -13.58 -6.95 4.36
C MET A 579 -15.09 -6.66 4.42
N LEU A 580 -15.53 -5.86 5.40
CA LEU A 580 -16.94 -5.54 5.60
C LEU A 580 -17.46 -4.48 4.63
N PHE A 581 -16.74 -3.36 4.50
CA PHE A 581 -17.23 -2.17 3.80
C PHE A 581 -16.60 -1.95 2.42
N GLY A 582 -15.62 -2.76 2.03
CA GLY A 582 -14.91 -2.63 0.75
C GLY A 582 -13.72 -1.67 0.82
N LEU A 583 -13.10 -1.42 -0.33
CA LEU A 583 -11.99 -0.47 -0.45
C LEU A 583 -12.50 0.97 -0.58
N GLY A 584 -11.66 1.94 -0.20
CA GLY A 584 -11.94 3.36 -0.38
C GLY A 584 -12.17 4.16 0.89
N THR A 585 -12.72 5.37 0.70
CA THR A 585 -12.73 6.45 1.68
C THR A 585 -13.41 6.11 3.00
N PHE A 586 -14.57 5.45 2.96
CA PHE A 586 -15.33 5.10 4.16
C PHE A 586 -14.51 4.18 5.08
N SER A 587 -13.94 3.12 4.51
CA SER A 587 -13.13 2.16 5.26
C SER A 587 -11.89 2.81 5.85
N GLY A 588 -11.29 3.75 5.12
CA GLY A 588 -10.21 4.60 5.63
C GLY A 588 -10.61 5.43 6.84
N VAL A 589 -11.75 6.13 6.78
CA VAL A 589 -12.26 6.94 7.89
C VAL A 589 -12.56 6.10 9.13
N VAL A 590 -13.23 4.95 8.98
CA VAL A 590 -13.57 4.07 10.09
C VAL A 590 -12.31 3.48 10.73
N ALA A 591 -11.38 2.97 9.93
CA ALA A 591 -10.12 2.43 10.46
C ALA A 591 -9.26 3.50 11.13
N THR A 592 -9.26 4.73 10.59
CA THR A 592 -8.61 5.89 11.21
C THR A 592 -9.23 6.22 12.57
N ALA A 593 -10.55 6.21 12.66
CA ALA A 593 -11.25 6.44 13.91
C ALA A 593 -10.92 5.33 14.94
N MET A 594 -10.97 4.06 14.54
CA MET A 594 -10.62 2.93 15.41
C MET A 594 -9.18 3.03 15.93
N TYR A 595 -8.24 3.42 15.07
CA TYR A 595 -6.83 3.59 15.44
C TYR A 595 -6.61 4.75 16.42
N ALA A 596 -7.40 5.82 16.32
CA ALA A 596 -7.29 7.02 17.15
C ALA A 596 -8.07 6.95 18.48
N MET A 597 -9.02 6.02 18.63
CA MET A 597 -9.84 5.86 19.84
C MET A 597 -9.06 5.58 21.14
N PRO A 598 -8.05 4.69 21.15
CA PRO A 598 -7.43 4.27 22.41
C PRO A 598 -6.83 5.38 23.28
N PRO A 599 -6.00 6.32 22.76
CA PRO A 599 -5.48 7.41 23.59
C PRO A 599 -6.60 8.35 24.07
N LEU A 600 -7.63 8.59 23.26
CA LEU A 600 -8.74 9.46 23.66
C LEU A 600 -9.52 8.87 24.84
N ILE A 601 -9.86 7.58 24.78
CA ILE A 601 -10.56 6.87 25.85
C ILE A 601 -9.71 6.88 27.12
N ARG A 602 -8.42 6.58 27.01
CA ARG A 602 -7.49 6.53 28.16
C ARG A 602 -7.34 7.87 28.85
N LEU A 603 -7.06 8.92 28.09
CA LEU A 603 -6.81 10.24 28.65
C LEU A 603 -8.10 10.85 29.22
N THR A 604 -9.25 10.58 28.61
CA THR A 604 -10.55 10.96 29.17
C THR A 604 -10.83 10.25 30.51
N ALA A 605 -10.62 8.93 30.57
CA ALA A 605 -10.79 8.16 31.79
C ALA A 605 -9.82 8.61 32.90
N LEU A 606 -8.56 8.88 32.53
CA LEU A 606 -7.54 9.38 33.44
C LEU A 606 -7.92 10.75 34.00
N GLY A 607 -8.34 11.68 33.15
CA GLY A 607 -8.75 13.03 33.56
C GLY A 607 -9.87 13.00 34.60
N ILE A 608 -10.89 12.16 34.41
CA ILE A 608 -11.99 12.04 35.36
C ILE A 608 -11.55 11.42 36.69
N ARG A 609 -10.64 10.44 36.64
CA ARG A 609 -10.12 9.76 37.83
C ARG A 609 -9.15 10.59 38.65
N GLN A 610 -8.47 11.56 38.03
CA GLN A 610 -7.53 12.47 38.66
C GLN A 610 -8.20 13.66 39.35
N VAL A 611 -9.53 13.81 39.21
CA VAL A 611 -10.27 14.82 39.96
C VAL A 611 -10.16 14.50 41.45
N ASP A 612 -9.68 15.49 42.21
CA ASP A 612 -9.38 15.33 43.62
C ASP A 612 -10.61 14.88 44.43
N ARG A 613 -10.36 13.98 45.40
CA ARG A 613 -11.42 13.36 46.17
C ARG A 613 -12.10 14.34 47.13
N GLU A 614 -11.34 15.27 47.72
CA GLU A 614 -11.87 16.30 48.63
C GLU A 614 -12.82 17.23 47.87
N THR A 615 -12.47 17.58 46.63
CA THR A 615 -13.35 18.38 45.74
C THR A 615 -14.68 17.66 45.48
N LEU A 616 -14.66 16.34 45.32
CA LEU A 616 -15.87 15.54 45.13
C LEU A 616 -16.71 15.39 46.41
N GLU A 617 -16.07 15.27 47.57
CA GLU A 617 -16.73 15.20 48.87
C GLU A 617 -17.37 16.55 49.24
N ALA A 618 -16.67 17.66 48.98
CA ALA A 618 -17.21 19.01 49.11
C ALA A 618 -18.44 19.22 48.22
N ALA A 619 -18.38 18.86 46.94
CA ALA A 619 -19.52 18.96 46.04
C ALA A 619 -20.73 18.15 46.53
N LYS A 620 -20.52 16.96 47.08
CA LYS A 620 -21.59 16.14 47.68
C LYS A 620 -22.17 16.79 48.94
N ALA A 621 -21.35 17.41 49.79
CA ALA A 621 -21.79 18.12 50.97
C ALA A 621 -22.71 19.32 50.64
N PHE A 622 -22.48 19.98 49.49
CA PHE A 622 -23.38 21.01 48.95
C PHE A 622 -24.67 20.46 48.29
N GLY A 623 -24.98 19.17 48.46
CA GLY A 623 -26.22 18.56 47.97
C GLY A 623 -26.28 18.29 46.47
N THR A 624 -25.13 18.31 45.76
CA THR A 624 -25.12 18.04 44.32
C THR A 624 -25.34 16.55 44.01
N HIS A 625 -26.23 16.25 43.06
CA HIS A 625 -26.48 14.86 42.64
C HIS A 625 -25.45 14.39 41.59
N ARG A 626 -25.37 13.07 41.34
CA ARG A 626 -24.31 12.46 40.50
C ARG A 626 -24.12 13.10 39.12
N LYS A 627 -25.21 13.46 38.42
CA LYS A 627 -25.09 14.11 37.09
C LYS A 627 -24.54 15.54 37.22
N GLN A 628 -24.92 16.28 38.25
CA GLN A 628 -24.35 17.62 38.53
C GLN A 628 -22.86 17.53 38.89
N ILE A 629 -22.45 16.55 39.69
CA ILE A 629 -21.03 16.33 39.99
C ILE A 629 -20.26 16.03 38.70
N LEU A 630 -20.79 15.16 37.85
CA LEU A 630 -20.15 14.85 36.57
C LEU A 630 -20.03 16.08 35.66
N THR A 631 -21.13 16.80 35.41
CA THR A 631 -21.15 17.87 34.40
C THR A 631 -20.60 19.19 34.89
N LYS A 632 -20.74 19.52 36.18
CA LYS A 632 -20.32 20.81 36.75
C LYS A 632 -18.99 20.77 37.49
N VAL A 633 -18.51 19.59 37.88
CA VAL A 633 -17.25 19.44 38.65
C VAL A 633 -16.24 18.59 37.90
N GLN A 634 -16.56 17.32 37.62
CA GLN A 634 -15.59 16.39 37.04
C GLN A 634 -15.20 16.72 35.60
N LEU A 635 -16.17 16.94 34.71
CA LEU A 635 -15.88 17.24 33.29
C LEU A 635 -15.10 18.54 33.11
N PRO A 636 -15.43 19.66 33.78
CA PRO A 636 -14.62 20.88 33.71
C PRO A 636 -13.19 20.68 34.19
N LEU A 637 -12.99 19.97 35.29
CA LEU A 637 -11.65 19.71 35.85
C LEU A 637 -10.85 18.69 35.02
N ALA A 638 -11.53 17.74 34.37
CA ALA A 638 -10.93 16.76 33.48
C ALA A 638 -10.65 17.30 32.06
N LEU A 639 -11.23 18.44 31.69
CA LEU A 639 -11.16 19.02 30.34
C LEU A 639 -9.73 19.16 29.80
N PRO A 640 -8.72 19.61 30.58
CA PRO A 640 -7.34 19.68 30.07
C PRO A 640 -6.82 18.31 29.61
N SER A 641 -7.11 17.25 30.36
CA SER A 641 -6.69 15.89 30.01
C SER A 641 -7.46 15.35 28.80
N ILE A 642 -8.76 15.65 28.72
CA ILE A 642 -9.59 15.31 27.55
C ILE A 642 -9.04 15.99 26.29
N MET A 643 -8.62 17.26 26.37
CA MET A 643 -8.03 17.99 25.24
C MET A 643 -6.68 17.41 24.81
N VAL A 644 -5.86 16.92 25.74
CA VAL A 644 -4.66 16.13 25.40
C VAL A 644 -5.08 14.87 24.65
N GLY A 645 -6.14 14.19 25.10
CA GLY A 645 -6.72 13.02 24.42
C GLY A 645 -7.14 13.30 22.98
N ILE A 646 -7.86 14.39 22.75
CA ILE A 646 -8.29 14.82 21.41
C ILE A 646 -7.07 15.13 20.53
N ASN A 647 -6.07 15.84 21.07
CA ASN A 647 -4.85 16.14 20.33
C ASN A 647 -4.11 14.85 19.92
N GLN A 648 -3.99 13.87 20.80
CA GLN A 648 -3.38 12.58 20.47
C GLN A 648 -4.19 11.81 19.41
N ALA A 649 -5.52 11.84 19.50
CA ALA A 649 -6.38 11.25 18.48
C ALA A 649 -6.16 11.90 17.10
N ILE A 650 -6.03 13.24 17.04
CA ILE A 650 -5.71 13.97 15.80
C ILE A 650 -4.36 13.52 15.23
N MET A 651 -3.33 13.42 16.07
CA MET A 651 -1.99 12.98 15.64
C MET A 651 -2.00 11.54 15.13
N MET A 652 -2.71 10.63 15.80
CA MET A 652 -2.85 9.24 15.34
C MET A 652 -3.66 9.16 14.03
N ALA A 653 -4.71 9.97 13.90
CA ALA A 653 -5.50 10.03 12.67
C ALA A 653 -4.66 10.51 11.48
N LEU A 654 -3.85 11.56 11.68
CA LEU A 654 -2.90 12.05 10.66
C LEU A 654 -1.92 10.97 10.20
N ALA A 655 -1.35 10.20 11.13
CA ALA A 655 -0.46 9.10 10.81
C ALA A 655 -1.18 7.98 10.03
N MET A 656 -2.39 7.64 10.44
CA MET A 656 -3.18 6.57 9.83
C MET A 656 -3.67 6.92 8.44
N VAL A 657 -3.93 8.20 8.11
CA VAL A 657 -4.37 8.61 6.77
C VAL A 657 -3.37 8.25 5.66
N VAL A 658 -2.06 8.29 5.95
CA VAL A 658 -1.04 7.84 4.99
C VAL A 658 -1.16 6.35 4.72
N ILE A 659 -1.38 5.54 5.76
CA ILE A 659 -1.55 4.08 5.65
C ILE A 659 -2.89 3.75 4.97
N ALA A 660 -3.95 4.47 5.32
CA ALA A 660 -5.27 4.32 4.72
C ALA A 660 -5.26 4.64 3.21
N SER A 661 -4.33 5.46 2.72
CA SER A 661 -4.18 5.70 1.28
C SER A 661 -3.80 4.43 0.49
N MET A 662 -3.21 3.42 1.15
CA MET A 662 -2.90 2.13 0.54
C MET A 662 -4.16 1.36 0.11
N ILE A 663 -5.31 1.64 0.71
CA ILE A 663 -6.60 1.00 0.37
C ILE A 663 -7.50 1.91 -0.48
N GLY A 664 -6.92 2.90 -1.16
CA GLY A 664 -7.63 3.76 -2.12
C GLY A 664 -8.27 5.02 -1.51
N VAL A 665 -7.82 5.45 -0.33
CA VAL A 665 -8.27 6.72 0.27
C VAL A 665 -7.56 7.90 -0.41
N LYS A 666 -8.33 8.87 -0.89
CA LYS A 666 -7.83 10.08 -1.57
C LYS A 666 -7.31 11.12 -0.57
N GLY A 667 -6.40 11.99 -1.01
CA GLY A 667 -5.87 13.11 -0.23
C GLY A 667 -4.34 13.16 -0.19
N LEU A 668 -3.77 13.97 0.70
CA LEU A 668 -2.32 14.10 0.89
C LEU A 668 -1.64 12.77 1.24
N GLY A 669 -2.31 11.89 1.99
CA GLY A 669 -1.77 10.57 2.32
C GLY A 669 -1.38 9.78 1.06
N GLN A 670 -2.17 9.89 0.00
CA GLN A 670 -1.89 9.28 -1.29
C GLN A 670 -0.66 9.90 -1.96
N GLN A 671 -0.49 11.23 -1.88
CA GLN A 671 0.69 11.92 -2.42
C GLN A 671 1.98 11.55 -1.66
N VAL A 672 1.89 11.38 -0.34
CA VAL A 672 3.01 10.91 0.49
C VAL A 672 3.36 9.47 0.14
N LEU A 673 2.36 8.58 0.05
CA LEU A 673 2.57 7.20 -0.38
C LEU A 673 3.22 7.14 -1.76
N PHE A 674 2.81 8.04 -2.65
CA PHE A 674 3.35 8.17 -4.00
C PHE A 674 4.79 8.67 -4.07
N GLY A 675 5.27 9.40 -3.06
CA GLY A 675 6.64 9.88 -2.98
C GLY A 675 7.59 9.02 -2.15
N LEU A 676 7.06 8.13 -1.30
CA LEU A 676 7.84 7.11 -0.57
C LEU A 676 8.12 5.88 -1.45
N GLN A 677 7.22 5.64 -2.40
CA GLN A 677 7.40 4.72 -3.52
C GLN A 677 7.99 5.45 -4.71
#